data_AF-A0A2V8MEZ7-F1
#
_entry.id   AF-A0A2V8MEZ7-F1
#
_cell.length_a   1.000
_cell.length_b   1.000
_cell.length_c   1.000
_cell.angle_alpha   90.00
_cell.angle_beta   90.00
_cell.angle_gamma   90.00
#
_symmetry.space_group_name_H-M   'P 1'
#
loop_
_entity.id
_entity.type
_entity.pdbx_description
1 polymer ?
#
loop_
_entity_poly.entity_id
_entity_poly.type
_entity_poly.pdbx_seq_one_letter_code
_entity_poly.pdbx_strand_id
1 'polypeptide(L)'
;MKQNKVTLKESILVLVLALTLAATTTFAQEGQKERPQQPEEVIRVYTDLVQTDVTVFDKQGRFVNGLRREDFALSIDGKPQPIEFFDRVAAGSADEETQLAAARGVSSKKVAAPVPLDRGRAVFFYLDDFHLSAGDLVFLRKALLHFIDSDLGQNDEAVITSASGQIGFLQQLTDNKVVLRAAVERIKARPYYVRDTERPPMTEYQALLIDRSPMAMDPSGLSLGSVFDYFVRKRMEDTQATTLEEFEAVVLHVRNRARQILDQAAGITVNALDGLNALIRSSSQLPGRKLVFFISDGFFTDRRNSDTAERLQTMTSAAARNGVVIYSLDARALTTGLPPPGDEVAVDHSGMLERDSRGELYASREAMEVLANDTGGRTIFDTNALDVGLAKALKETSVYYLLAWRGNHEEEQARKPRRVEVSLVGRQDLMVRLRQGSIFDIDPAKGSRQSTIKQEKNTEKPSEAKLEEAITGMYPSNELPVALSLDYLSTPDKGLLLTASMQLMSDSLSFATEEGKERAVVDLAGSVYNVAGKVGAHFNQQKTIATTLPNHARPPNQALIFRHQVTLPPGLYQIRAGARDERSGKVGTIHQWIEVPDLASHHLTLSSVFAGEPPPLTTSAAQSDQNLPTRMRRPAQSRIW
;
A
#
# COMPACT_ATOMS: atom_id res chain seq x y z
N MET A 1 -55.58 89.67 -65.97
CA MET A 1 -55.29 90.48 -64.76
C MET A 1 -54.99 89.54 -63.60
N LYS A 2 -53.83 89.73 -62.94
CA LYS A 2 -53.29 89.07 -61.71
C LYS A 2 -52.95 87.56 -61.83
N GLN A 3 -51.70 87.13 -62.12
CA GLN A 3 -50.44 87.05 -61.33
C GLN A 3 -50.44 86.18 -60.05
N ASN A 4 -49.53 85.17 -60.08
CA ASN A 4 -48.65 84.63 -59.01
C ASN A 4 -49.31 83.94 -57.77
N LYS A 5 -48.77 82.88 -57.13
CA LYS A 5 -47.41 82.28 -57.08
C LYS A 5 -47.47 80.87 -56.43
N VAL A 6 -46.45 80.08 -56.74
CA VAL A 6 -46.14 78.68 -56.37
C VAL A 6 -45.53 78.54 -54.95
N THR A 7 -45.73 77.38 -54.27
CA THR A 7 -44.71 76.57 -53.54
C THR A 7 -45.27 75.14 -53.34
N LEU A 8 -44.88 74.08 -54.05
CA LEU A 8 -43.55 73.45 -54.23
C LEU A 8 -42.89 73.00 -52.91
N LYS A 9 -43.62 72.32 -52.01
CA LYS A 9 -43.00 71.61 -50.86
C LYS A 9 -43.56 70.22 -50.54
N GLU A 10 -44.73 69.83 -51.05
CA GLU A 10 -45.34 68.56 -50.62
C GLU A 10 -45.14 67.40 -51.62
N SER A 11 -44.74 67.68 -52.86
CA SER A 11 -44.57 66.63 -53.89
C SER A 11 -43.14 66.06 -54.01
N ILE A 12 -42.17 66.58 -53.25
CA ILE A 12 -40.76 66.12 -53.31
C ILE A 12 -40.46 65.05 -52.24
N LEU A 13 -41.23 64.98 -51.16
CA LEU A 13 -40.96 64.03 -50.07
C LEU A 13 -41.35 62.58 -50.41
N VAL A 14 -42.35 62.38 -51.28
CA VAL A 14 -42.82 61.04 -51.67
C VAL A 14 -41.95 60.40 -52.77
N LEU A 15 -41.24 61.20 -53.57
CA LEU A 15 -40.39 60.69 -54.65
C LEU A 15 -38.99 60.24 -54.16
N VAL A 16 -38.50 60.77 -53.04
CA VAL A 16 -37.19 60.40 -52.47
C VAL A 16 -37.26 59.11 -51.64
N LEU A 17 -38.42 58.77 -51.07
CA LEU A 17 -38.61 57.53 -50.31
C LEU A 17 -38.83 56.29 -51.21
N ALA A 18 -39.26 56.50 -52.47
CA ALA A 18 -39.48 55.41 -53.43
C ALA A 18 -38.23 55.09 -54.29
N LEU A 19 -37.26 56.01 -54.40
CA LEU A 19 -36.03 55.79 -55.18
C LEU A 19 -34.89 55.14 -54.40
N THR A 20 -35.00 55.00 -53.07
CA THR A 20 -34.00 54.31 -52.24
C THR A 20 -34.27 52.80 -52.07
N LEU A 21 -35.41 52.29 -52.54
CA LEU A 21 -35.78 50.87 -52.43
C LEU A 21 -35.51 50.04 -53.71
N ALA A 22 -34.96 50.63 -54.78
CA ALA A 22 -34.86 49.98 -56.09
C ALA A 22 -33.44 49.99 -56.70
N ALA A 23 -32.39 50.00 -55.87
CA ALA A 23 -31.03 49.83 -56.33
C ALA A 23 -30.23 48.99 -55.33
N THR A 24 -30.30 47.66 -55.48
CA THR A 24 -29.17 46.70 -55.37
C THR A 24 -29.71 45.27 -55.23
N THR A 25 -30.02 44.65 -56.37
CA THR A 25 -29.99 43.19 -56.51
C THR A 25 -29.17 42.87 -57.76
N THR A 26 -27.88 42.61 -57.61
CA THR A 26 -27.14 41.73 -58.53
C THR A 26 -25.78 41.30 -57.98
N PHE A 27 -25.62 39.97 -57.89
CA PHE A 27 -24.39 39.15 -57.91
C PHE A 27 -23.27 39.37 -56.87
N ALA A 28 -23.17 38.44 -55.91
CA ALA A 28 -21.98 37.58 -55.76
C ALA A 28 -22.27 36.44 -54.78
N GLN A 29 -22.17 35.21 -55.28
CA GLN A 29 -22.19 33.96 -54.54
C GLN A 29 -20.73 33.66 -54.17
N GLU A 30 -20.34 33.80 -52.91
CA GLU A 30 -19.01 33.37 -52.45
C GLU A 30 -19.05 32.94 -50.98
N GLY A 31 -18.82 31.63 -50.75
CA GLY A 31 -18.35 31.04 -49.51
C GLY A 31 -19.18 31.26 -48.25
N GLN A 32 -20.08 30.32 -47.96
CA GLN A 32 -20.54 30.10 -46.59
C GLN A 32 -19.35 29.59 -45.76
N LYS A 33 -18.56 30.52 -45.20
CA LYS A 33 -17.62 30.22 -44.13
C LYS A 33 -18.44 29.80 -42.92
N GLU A 34 -18.40 28.50 -42.62
CA GLU A 34 -18.75 27.99 -41.30
C GLU A 34 -18.07 28.87 -40.26
N ARG A 35 -18.87 29.49 -39.38
CA ARG A 35 -18.32 30.05 -38.14
C ARG A 35 -17.57 28.90 -37.45
N PRO A 36 -16.31 29.09 -37.03
CA PRO A 36 -15.70 28.14 -36.11
C PRO A 36 -16.63 28.09 -34.90
N GLN A 37 -17.26 26.93 -34.68
CA GLN A 37 -17.84 26.62 -33.39
C GLN A 37 -16.68 26.82 -32.41
N GLN A 38 -16.79 27.87 -31.59
CA GLN A 38 -15.93 27.96 -30.41
C GLN A 38 -16.05 26.60 -29.72
N PRO A 39 -14.94 25.94 -29.39
CA PRO A 39 -15.03 24.75 -28.56
C PRO A 39 -15.86 25.17 -27.35
N GLU A 40 -16.98 24.49 -27.12
CA GLU A 40 -17.66 24.59 -25.83
C GLU A 40 -16.56 24.45 -24.80
N GLU A 41 -16.32 25.55 -24.07
CA GLU A 41 -15.43 25.55 -22.94
C GLU A 41 -16.11 24.63 -21.95
N VAL A 42 -15.82 23.33 -22.06
CA VAL A 42 -16.22 22.32 -21.09
C VAL A 42 -15.53 22.77 -19.82
N ILE A 43 -16.26 23.53 -18.99
CA ILE A 43 -15.88 23.86 -17.63
C ILE A 43 -15.74 22.50 -16.95
N ARG A 44 -14.51 21.97 -16.94
CA ARG A 44 -14.12 20.85 -16.10
C ARG A 44 -14.09 21.43 -14.69
N VAL A 45 -15.24 21.38 -14.02
CA VAL A 45 -15.30 21.62 -12.59
C VAL A 45 -14.57 20.46 -11.94
N TYR A 46 -13.27 20.62 -11.69
CA TYR A 46 -12.60 19.83 -10.66
C TYR A 46 -13.22 20.30 -9.35
N THR A 47 -14.21 19.60 -8.84
CA THR A 47 -14.56 19.77 -7.43
C THR A 47 -13.48 19.05 -6.66
N ASP A 48 -12.53 19.80 -6.11
CA ASP A 48 -11.56 19.27 -5.14
C ASP A 48 -12.35 18.90 -3.89
N LEU A 49 -12.88 17.67 -3.90
CA LEU A 49 -13.60 17.09 -2.79
C LEU A 49 -12.59 16.49 -1.83
N VAL A 50 -12.63 16.98 -0.60
CA VAL A 50 -11.88 16.40 0.50
C VAL A 50 -12.71 15.26 1.05
N GLN A 51 -12.14 14.06 1.11
CA GLN A 51 -12.84 12.85 1.56
C GLN A 51 -12.31 12.39 2.91
N THR A 52 -13.16 11.94 3.82
CA THR A 52 -12.80 11.24 5.06
C THR A 52 -13.56 9.94 5.21
N ASP A 53 -12.88 8.93 5.75
CA ASP A 53 -13.47 7.66 6.14
C ASP A 53 -13.89 7.69 7.60
N VAL A 54 -15.05 7.09 7.86
CA VAL A 54 -15.69 7.07 9.17
C VAL A 54 -16.18 5.67 9.47
N THR A 55 -15.84 5.18 10.66
CA THR A 55 -16.38 3.92 11.19
C THR A 55 -17.25 4.23 12.41
N VAL A 56 -18.38 3.54 12.51
CA VAL A 56 -19.33 3.74 13.61
C VAL A 56 -19.53 2.41 14.33
N PHE A 57 -19.40 2.43 15.65
CA PHE A 57 -19.50 1.25 16.48
C PHE A 57 -20.57 1.38 17.55
N ASP A 58 -21.25 0.27 17.86
CA ASP A 58 -22.06 0.15 19.06
C ASP A 58 -21.19 -0.05 20.31
N LYS A 59 -21.81 -0.09 21.49
CA LYS A 59 -21.12 -0.32 22.77
C LYS A 59 -20.41 -1.68 22.85
N GLN A 60 -20.75 -2.63 21.98
CA GLN A 60 -20.11 -3.94 21.89
C GLN A 60 -18.94 -3.94 20.90
N GLY A 61 -18.67 -2.82 20.22
CA GLY A 61 -17.61 -2.68 19.22
C GLY A 61 -17.97 -3.32 17.88
N ARG A 62 -19.25 -3.52 17.58
CA ARG A 62 -19.71 -4.00 16.27
C ARG A 62 -20.00 -2.80 15.37
N PHE A 63 -19.63 -2.92 14.10
CA PHE A 63 -19.92 -1.90 13.11
C PHE A 63 -21.44 -1.69 12.97
N VAL A 64 -21.89 -0.45 13.07
CA VAL A 64 -23.29 -0.06 12.88
C VAL A 64 -23.55 0.19 11.41
N ASN A 65 -24.27 -0.73 10.78
CA ASN A 65 -24.64 -0.63 9.38
C ASN A 65 -25.97 0.12 9.18
N GLY A 66 -26.23 0.58 7.95
CA GLY A 66 -27.49 1.20 7.54
C GLY A 66 -27.67 2.68 7.91
N LEU A 67 -26.65 3.35 8.46
CA LEU A 67 -26.65 4.80 8.62
C LEU A 67 -26.69 5.49 7.25
N ARG A 68 -27.35 6.64 7.22
CA ARG A 68 -27.55 7.47 6.04
C ARG A 68 -26.79 8.79 6.20
N ARG A 69 -26.57 9.50 5.09
CA ARG A 69 -25.85 10.78 5.08
C ARG A 69 -26.40 11.77 6.10
N GLU A 70 -27.72 11.84 6.25
CA GLU A 70 -28.41 12.71 7.20
C GLU A 70 -28.17 12.40 8.67
N ASP A 71 -27.65 11.20 9.00
CA ASP A 71 -27.29 10.84 10.36
C ASP A 71 -25.96 11.47 10.79
N PHE A 72 -25.17 12.01 9.86
CA PHE A 72 -23.84 12.56 10.12
C PHE A 72 -23.82 14.09 10.13
N ALA A 73 -23.15 14.66 11.12
CA ALA A 73 -22.77 16.07 11.16
C ALA A 73 -21.25 16.20 11.07
N LEU A 74 -20.78 16.91 10.03
CA LEU A 74 -19.38 17.19 9.76
C LEU A 74 -19.06 18.63 10.15
N SER A 75 -17.96 18.84 10.87
CA SER A 75 -17.40 20.17 11.15
C SER A 75 -15.90 20.23 10.95
N ILE A 76 -15.41 21.39 10.51
CA ILE A 76 -13.99 21.68 10.33
C ILE A 76 -13.64 22.89 11.18
N ASP A 77 -12.71 22.71 12.11
CA ASP A 77 -12.34 23.72 13.11
C ASP A 77 -13.59 24.32 13.81
N GLY A 78 -14.54 23.45 14.14
CA GLY A 78 -15.81 23.81 14.79
C GLY A 78 -16.86 24.44 13.86
N LYS A 79 -16.57 24.66 12.56
CA LYS A 79 -17.54 25.20 11.59
C LYS A 79 -18.26 24.06 10.86
N PRO A 80 -19.60 24.02 10.84
CA PRO A 80 -20.35 23.01 10.09
C PRO A 80 -20.02 23.01 8.60
N GLN A 81 -19.90 21.82 8.01
CA GLN A 81 -19.64 21.63 6.58
C GLN A 81 -20.68 20.70 5.95
N PRO A 82 -21.20 21.03 4.75
CA PRO A 82 -22.11 20.14 4.03
C PRO A 82 -21.38 18.91 3.52
N ILE A 83 -21.98 17.73 3.73
CA ILE A 83 -21.52 16.47 3.14
C ILE A 83 -22.10 16.40 1.72
N GLU A 84 -21.22 16.49 0.72
CA GLU A 84 -21.53 16.51 -0.72
C GLU A 84 -21.55 15.09 -1.32
N PHE A 85 -20.68 14.21 -0.81
CA PHE A 85 -20.65 12.80 -1.20
C PHE A 85 -20.76 11.92 0.03
N PHE A 86 -21.52 10.83 -0.09
CA PHE A 86 -21.67 9.82 0.94
C PHE A 86 -21.80 8.45 0.29
N ASP A 87 -21.01 7.49 0.77
CA ASP A 87 -21.17 6.10 0.38
C ASP A 87 -20.78 5.14 1.52
N ARG A 88 -21.27 3.90 1.44
CA ARG A 88 -20.82 2.79 2.28
C ARG A 88 -19.89 1.92 1.47
N VAL A 89 -18.66 1.81 1.92
CA VAL A 89 -17.60 1.07 1.23
C VAL A 89 -17.29 -0.21 1.99
N ALA A 90 -17.23 -1.32 1.27
CA ALA A 90 -16.67 -2.57 1.76
C ALA A 90 -15.21 -2.66 1.28
N ALA A 91 -14.27 -2.73 2.22
CA ALA A 91 -12.84 -2.80 1.90
C ALA A 91 -12.53 -4.10 1.16
N GLY A 92 -11.82 -4.00 0.04
CA GLY A 92 -11.51 -5.12 -0.87
C GLY A 92 -12.57 -5.37 -1.94
N SER A 93 -13.74 -4.73 -1.88
CA SER A 93 -14.80 -4.95 -2.88
C SER A 93 -14.41 -4.43 -4.27
N ALA A 94 -15.03 -5.00 -5.32
CA ALA A 94 -14.79 -4.60 -6.71
C ALA A 94 -15.08 -3.11 -6.97
N ASP A 95 -16.02 -2.52 -6.22
CA ASP A 95 -16.45 -1.13 -6.39
C ASP A 95 -15.65 -0.14 -5.55
N GLU A 96 -14.81 -0.59 -4.60
CA GLU A 96 -14.11 0.28 -3.64
C GLU A 96 -13.34 1.41 -4.32
N GLU A 97 -12.54 1.09 -5.35
CA GLU A 97 -11.75 2.11 -6.07
C GLU A 97 -12.65 3.10 -6.82
N THR A 98 -13.76 2.63 -7.39
CA THR A 98 -14.71 3.51 -8.08
C THR A 98 -15.38 4.46 -7.09
N GLN A 99 -15.76 3.96 -5.90
CA GLN A 99 -16.34 4.76 -4.82
C GLN A 99 -15.34 5.80 -4.30
N LEU A 100 -14.07 5.41 -4.10
CA LEU A 100 -12.98 6.31 -3.71
C LEU A 100 -12.68 7.35 -4.79
N ALA A 101 -12.69 6.99 -6.07
CA ALA A 101 -12.47 7.93 -7.17
C ALA A 101 -13.63 8.93 -7.32
N ALA A 102 -14.87 8.45 -7.18
CA ALA A 102 -16.07 9.29 -7.20
C ALA A 102 -16.07 10.30 -6.05
N ALA A 103 -15.68 9.89 -4.85
CA ALA A 103 -15.56 10.77 -3.69
C ALA A 103 -14.49 11.87 -3.87
N ARG A 104 -13.47 11.64 -4.71
CA ARG A 104 -12.46 12.65 -5.10
C ARG A 104 -12.93 13.57 -6.23
N GLY A 105 -14.16 13.42 -6.73
CA GLY A 105 -14.65 14.17 -7.88
C GLY A 105 -14.02 13.75 -9.22
N VAL A 106 -13.32 12.61 -9.26
CA VAL A 106 -12.70 12.10 -10.50
C VAL A 106 -13.70 11.21 -11.22
N SER A 107 -14.10 11.61 -12.44
CA SER A 107 -14.84 10.72 -13.33
C SER A 107 -13.90 9.60 -13.78
N SER A 108 -14.02 8.42 -13.18
CA SER A 108 -13.35 7.22 -13.70
C SER A 108 -13.98 6.89 -15.05
N LYS A 109 -13.39 7.36 -16.16
CA LYS A 109 -13.63 6.73 -17.45
C LYS A 109 -13.28 5.26 -17.29
N LYS A 110 -14.28 4.39 -17.37
CA LYS A 110 -14.17 2.94 -17.36
C LYS A 110 -13.03 2.51 -18.29
N VAL A 111 -11.87 2.17 -17.72
CA VAL A 111 -11.02 1.14 -18.31
C VAL A 111 -11.64 -0.16 -17.82
N ALA A 112 -12.40 -0.81 -18.70
CA ALA A 112 -12.99 -2.11 -18.45
C ALA A 112 -11.88 -3.19 -18.44
N ALA A 113 -11.00 -3.14 -17.46
CA ALA A 113 -10.27 -4.32 -17.05
C ALA A 113 -11.24 -5.19 -16.23
N PRO A 114 -11.27 -6.52 -16.40
CA PRO A 114 -12.00 -7.39 -15.50
C PRO A 114 -11.45 -7.21 -14.09
N VAL A 115 -12.17 -6.50 -13.23
CA VAL A 115 -11.88 -6.46 -11.79
C VAL A 115 -12.53 -7.71 -11.20
N PRO A 116 -11.80 -8.56 -10.44
CA PRO A 116 -12.39 -9.68 -9.73
C PRO A 116 -13.60 -9.24 -8.91
N LEU A 117 -14.64 -10.08 -8.82
CA LEU A 117 -15.91 -9.77 -8.15
C LEU A 117 -15.75 -9.35 -6.67
N ASP A 118 -14.66 -9.75 -6.03
CA ASP A 118 -14.17 -9.24 -4.75
C ASP A 118 -12.64 -9.40 -4.77
N ARG A 119 -11.88 -8.31 -4.69
CA ARG A 119 -10.41 -8.36 -4.68
C ARG A 119 -9.86 -8.81 -3.33
N GLY A 120 -10.69 -8.78 -2.28
CA GLY A 120 -10.26 -9.03 -0.90
C GLY A 120 -9.35 -7.93 -0.34
N ARG A 121 -9.03 -8.05 0.95
CA ARG A 121 -8.27 -7.07 1.72
C ARG A 121 -6.77 -7.28 1.51
N ALA A 122 -6.01 -6.18 1.49
CA ALA A 122 -4.56 -6.21 1.57
C ALA A 122 -4.11 -5.95 3.03
N VAL A 123 -3.56 -6.99 3.68
CA VAL A 123 -3.21 -6.98 5.11
C VAL A 123 -1.70 -7.09 5.30
N PHE A 124 -1.11 -6.13 5.98
CA PHE A 124 0.33 -6.05 6.24
C PHE A 124 0.58 -6.24 7.74
N PHE A 125 1.36 -7.25 8.10
CA PHE A 125 1.90 -7.40 9.46
C PHE A 125 3.33 -6.87 9.47
N TYR A 126 3.53 -5.68 10.01
CA TYR A 126 4.84 -5.06 10.15
C TYR A 126 5.37 -5.30 11.57
N LEU A 127 6.39 -6.13 11.68
CA LEU A 127 7.00 -6.52 12.94
C LEU A 127 8.21 -5.65 13.24
N ASP A 128 8.16 -4.92 14.34
CA ASP A 128 9.29 -4.20 14.91
C ASP A 128 10.19 -5.15 15.69
N ASP A 129 10.87 -6.02 14.97
CA ASP A 129 11.70 -7.10 15.53
C ASP A 129 12.95 -6.62 16.26
N PHE A 130 13.25 -5.32 16.24
CA PHE A 130 14.27 -4.70 17.09
C PHE A 130 13.79 -4.52 18.53
N HIS A 131 12.53 -4.12 18.72
CA HIS A 131 11.96 -3.88 20.04
C HIS A 131 11.22 -5.10 20.61
N LEU A 132 10.92 -6.12 19.80
CA LEU A 132 10.29 -7.36 20.29
C LEU A 132 11.20 -8.18 21.18
N SER A 133 10.68 -8.58 22.35
CA SER A 133 11.29 -9.56 23.24
C SER A 133 11.10 -10.99 22.75
N ALA A 134 12.00 -11.89 23.13
CA ALA A 134 11.88 -13.31 22.77
C ALA A 134 10.65 -14.00 23.39
N GLY A 135 10.19 -13.52 24.56
CA GLY A 135 9.02 -14.07 25.24
C GLY A 135 7.71 -13.77 24.51
N ASP A 136 7.59 -12.56 23.97
CA ASP A 136 6.37 -12.07 23.32
C ASP A 136 6.12 -12.71 21.94
N LEU A 137 7.16 -13.26 21.31
CA LEU A 137 7.06 -13.98 20.05
C LEU A 137 6.11 -15.18 20.10
N VAL A 138 5.94 -15.83 21.27
CA VAL A 138 5.06 -17.00 21.40
C VAL A 138 3.61 -16.60 21.13
N PHE A 139 3.15 -15.51 21.75
CA PHE A 139 1.80 -15.00 21.56
C PHE A 139 1.60 -14.43 20.16
N LEU A 140 2.60 -13.72 19.64
CA LEU A 140 2.58 -13.18 18.29
C LEU A 140 2.46 -14.28 17.23
N ARG A 141 3.29 -15.32 17.28
CA ARG A 141 3.23 -16.44 16.32
C ARG A 141 1.88 -17.14 16.39
N LYS A 142 1.34 -17.35 17.60
CA LYS A 142 0.01 -17.93 17.78
C LYS A 142 -1.08 -17.09 17.10
N ALA A 143 -1.05 -15.76 17.28
CA ALA A 143 -2.02 -14.86 16.67
C ALA A 143 -1.93 -14.83 15.14
N LEU A 144 -0.70 -14.80 14.59
CA LEU A 144 -0.50 -14.83 13.14
C LEU A 144 -0.94 -16.17 12.53
N LEU A 145 -0.66 -17.29 13.19
CA LEU A 145 -1.14 -18.61 12.74
C LEU A 145 -2.67 -18.69 12.79
N HIS A 146 -3.29 -18.18 13.86
CA HIS A 146 -4.75 -18.10 13.95
C HIS A 146 -5.35 -17.28 12.80
N PHE A 147 -4.76 -16.12 12.50
CA PHE A 147 -5.16 -15.30 11.36
C PHE A 147 -5.08 -16.07 10.04
N ILE A 148 -3.93 -16.72 9.77
CA ILE A 148 -3.72 -17.51 8.54
C ILE A 148 -4.77 -18.62 8.42
N ASP A 149 -5.08 -19.31 9.51
CA ASP A 149 -5.96 -20.46 9.49
C ASP A 149 -7.44 -20.08 9.45
N SER A 150 -7.83 -19.02 10.16
CA SER A 150 -9.24 -18.72 10.50
C SER A 150 -9.76 -17.39 9.95
N ASP A 151 -8.92 -16.36 9.85
CA ASP A 151 -9.37 -14.98 9.54
C ASP A 151 -8.98 -14.49 8.14
N LEU A 152 -8.02 -15.15 7.48
CA LEU A 152 -7.65 -14.89 6.09
C LEU A 152 -8.79 -15.33 5.16
N GLY A 153 -9.50 -14.36 4.59
CA GLY A 153 -10.58 -14.57 3.64
C GLY A 153 -10.08 -15.13 2.31
N GLN A 154 -11.01 -15.65 1.50
CA GLN A 154 -10.69 -16.36 0.25
C GLN A 154 -9.87 -15.53 -0.75
N ASN A 155 -10.12 -14.22 -0.81
CA ASN A 155 -9.44 -13.30 -1.72
C ASN A 155 -8.51 -12.33 -0.97
N ASP A 156 -8.39 -12.45 0.35
CA ASP A 156 -7.49 -11.60 1.10
C ASP A 156 -6.05 -12.00 0.78
N GLU A 157 -5.20 -10.98 0.62
CA GLU A 157 -3.77 -11.19 0.57
C GLU A 157 -3.13 -10.60 1.82
N ALA A 158 -2.16 -11.33 2.38
CA ALA A 158 -1.41 -10.88 3.53
C ALA A 158 0.10 -10.86 3.24
N VAL A 159 0.83 -10.04 4.00
CA VAL A 159 2.29 -10.08 4.05
C VAL A 159 2.76 -9.96 5.48
N ILE A 160 3.79 -10.73 5.83
CA ILE A 160 4.49 -10.62 7.10
C ILE A 160 5.88 -10.06 6.80
N THR A 161 6.19 -8.90 7.37
CA THR A 161 7.43 -8.18 7.16
C THR A 161 8.04 -7.77 8.49
N SER A 162 9.34 -7.51 8.49
CA SER A 162 10.11 -7.17 9.68
C SER A 162 10.94 -5.91 9.46
N ALA A 163 11.13 -5.10 10.50
CA ALA A 163 11.97 -3.91 10.46
C ALA A 163 13.40 -4.22 10.04
N SER A 164 13.95 -5.35 10.51
CA SER A 164 15.28 -5.79 10.13
C SER A 164 15.39 -6.46 8.76
N GLY A 165 14.26 -6.73 8.10
CA GLY A 165 14.19 -7.46 6.82
C GLY A 165 14.50 -8.96 6.91
N GLN A 166 14.57 -9.54 8.12
CA GLN A 166 15.00 -10.93 8.35
C GLN A 166 14.12 -12.00 7.69
N ILE A 167 12.84 -11.71 7.46
CA ILE A 167 11.92 -12.65 6.79
C ILE A 167 12.37 -12.86 5.32
N GLY A 168 13.02 -11.85 4.75
CA GLY A 168 13.67 -11.90 3.44
C GLY A 168 12.68 -12.02 2.29
N PHE A 169 12.93 -12.95 1.39
CA PHE A 169 12.16 -13.08 0.14
C PHE A 169 10.67 -13.45 0.33
N LEU A 170 10.28 -13.90 1.54
CA LEU A 170 8.89 -14.21 1.89
C LEU A 170 8.07 -12.96 2.25
N GLN A 171 8.68 -11.76 2.31
CA GLN A 171 7.98 -10.48 2.59
C GLN A 171 7.19 -9.99 1.36
N GLN A 172 6.27 -10.82 0.89
CA GLN A 172 5.45 -10.55 -0.29
C GLN A 172 3.98 -10.79 0.00
N LEU A 173 3.14 -10.00 -0.66
CA LEU A 173 1.69 -10.11 -0.56
C LEU A 173 1.23 -11.42 -1.20
N THR A 174 0.45 -12.22 -0.47
CA THR A 174 -0.04 -13.52 -0.94
C THR A 174 -1.25 -14.02 -0.14
N ASP A 175 -2.09 -14.80 -0.78
CA ASP A 175 -3.16 -15.63 -0.20
C ASP A 175 -2.67 -17.04 0.21
N ASN A 176 -1.43 -17.41 -0.17
CA ASN A 176 -0.90 -18.75 0.04
C ASN A 176 -0.50 -18.95 1.50
N LYS A 177 -1.32 -19.74 2.22
CA LYS A 177 -1.12 -20.05 3.64
C LYS A 177 0.23 -20.73 3.94
N VAL A 178 0.79 -21.52 3.01
CA VAL A 178 2.10 -22.18 3.20
C VAL A 178 3.22 -21.14 3.25
N VAL A 179 3.17 -20.14 2.37
CA VAL A 179 4.13 -19.02 2.33
C VAL A 179 4.05 -18.19 3.61
N LEU A 180 2.83 -17.86 4.05
CA LEU A 180 2.61 -17.09 5.28
C LEU A 180 3.11 -17.85 6.52
N ARG A 181 2.86 -19.16 6.63
CA ARG A 181 3.40 -19.98 7.73
C ARG A 181 4.92 -20.02 7.71
N ALA A 182 5.53 -20.21 6.54
CA ALA A 182 6.98 -20.15 6.41
C ALA A 182 7.56 -18.78 6.81
N ALA A 183 6.83 -17.68 6.57
CA ALA A 183 7.21 -16.36 7.04
C ALA A 183 7.12 -16.24 8.57
N VAL A 184 6.07 -16.79 9.20
CA VAL A 184 5.93 -16.83 10.67
C VAL A 184 7.09 -17.58 11.34
N GLU A 185 7.53 -18.69 10.75
CA GLU A 185 8.65 -19.50 11.26
C GLU A 185 9.98 -18.74 11.26
N ARG A 186 10.13 -17.74 10.38
CA ARG A 186 11.35 -16.91 10.27
C ARG A 186 11.38 -15.73 11.24
N ILE A 187 10.30 -15.45 11.96
CA ILE A 187 10.26 -14.36 12.93
C ILE A 187 11.23 -14.67 14.07
N LYS A 188 12.16 -13.77 14.36
CA LYS A 188 13.07 -13.85 15.52
C LYS A 188 13.20 -12.48 16.17
N ALA A 189 13.30 -12.43 17.50
CA ALA A 189 13.63 -11.20 18.20
C ALA A 189 15.09 -10.84 17.90
N ARG A 190 15.35 -9.56 17.66
CA ARG A 190 16.69 -9.00 17.51
C ARG A 190 16.89 -7.93 18.57
N PRO A 191 16.93 -8.32 19.85
CA PRO A 191 17.05 -7.35 20.94
C PRO A 191 18.30 -6.51 20.70
N TYR A 192 18.14 -5.20 20.83
CA TYR A 192 19.27 -4.29 20.90
C TYR A 192 19.63 -4.05 22.37
N TYR A 193 20.86 -3.63 22.58
CA TYR A 193 21.33 -3.25 23.90
C TYR A 193 21.93 -1.86 23.79
N VAL A 194 21.42 -0.93 24.57
CA VAL A 194 22.10 0.35 24.76
C VAL A 194 23.27 0.14 25.69
N ARG A 195 24.46 0.52 25.24
CA ARG A 195 25.67 0.32 26.03
C ARG A 195 25.77 1.41 27.08
N ASP A 196 25.68 1.01 28.34
CA ASP A 196 25.98 1.83 29.50
C ASP A 196 27.12 1.21 30.33
N THR A 197 28.29 1.87 30.29
CA THR A 197 29.51 1.37 30.93
C THR A 197 29.67 1.82 32.37
N GLU A 198 28.79 2.67 32.88
CA GLU A 198 28.87 3.22 34.22
C GLU A 198 27.93 2.49 35.19
N ARG A 199 28.13 2.69 36.50
CA ARG A 199 27.28 2.14 37.56
C ARG A 199 26.82 3.27 38.49
N PRO A 200 25.58 3.21 39.03
CA PRO A 200 24.52 2.23 38.72
C PRO A 200 24.05 2.34 37.26
N PRO A 201 23.53 1.26 36.63
CA PRO A 201 23.07 1.31 35.24
C PRO A 201 21.89 2.28 35.10
N MET A 202 21.80 2.93 33.94
CA MET A 202 20.75 3.88 33.56
C MET A 202 19.92 3.30 32.42
N THR A 203 18.62 3.16 32.63
CA THR A 203 17.70 2.68 31.59
C THR A 203 17.43 3.80 30.57
N GLU A 204 16.93 3.43 29.38
CA GLU A 204 16.53 4.41 28.36
C GLU A 204 15.47 5.38 28.88
N TYR A 205 14.50 4.86 29.63
CA TYR A 205 13.45 5.71 30.21
C TYR A 205 14.00 6.68 31.25
N GLN A 206 14.94 6.24 32.09
CA GLN A 206 15.63 7.12 33.05
C GLN A 206 16.45 8.19 32.31
N ALA A 207 17.16 7.82 31.25
CA ALA A 207 17.89 8.76 30.40
C ALA A 207 16.94 9.79 29.76
N LEU A 208 15.75 9.36 29.32
CA LEU A 208 14.71 10.24 28.79
C LEU A 208 14.21 11.25 29.82
N LEU A 209 13.98 10.81 31.08
CA LEU A 209 13.59 11.70 32.17
C LEU A 209 14.69 12.71 32.51
N ILE A 210 15.95 12.27 32.53
CA ILE A 210 17.12 13.13 32.76
C ILE A 210 17.23 14.18 31.66
N ASP A 211 17.10 13.79 30.39
CA ASP A 211 17.20 14.75 29.30
C ASP A 211 16.04 15.75 29.34
N ARG A 212 14.79 15.29 29.58
CA ARG A 212 13.60 16.16 29.68
C ARG A 212 13.63 17.09 30.90
N SER A 213 14.47 16.82 31.90
CA SER A 213 14.57 17.65 33.11
C SER A 213 15.04 19.07 32.77
N PRO A 214 14.41 20.12 33.33
CA PRO A 214 14.74 21.51 33.02
C PRO A 214 16.19 21.86 33.42
N MET A 215 16.81 22.77 32.64
CA MET A 215 18.17 23.26 32.94
C MET A 215 18.22 24.17 34.17
N ALA A 216 17.11 24.84 34.50
CA ALA A 216 17.03 25.79 35.60
C ALA A 216 17.04 25.03 36.93
N MET A 217 18.19 24.99 37.59
CA MET A 217 18.25 24.65 39.00
C MET A 217 17.57 25.76 39.80
N ASP A 218 16.70 25.36 40.73
CA ASP A 218 16.33 26.23 41.84
C ASP A 218 17.62 26.56 42.62
N PRO A 219 17.95 27.84 42.88
CA PRO A 219 19.06 28.25 43.73
C PRO A 219 19.09 27.59 45.12
N SER A 220 17.97 27.02 45.58
CA SER A 220 17.90 26.22 46.80
C SER A 220 18.54 24.82 46.71
N GLY A 221 18.90 24.37 45.51
CA GLY A 221 19.60 23.10 45.27
C GLY A 221 18.77 21.83 45.55
N LEU A 222 17.45 21.95 45.74
CA LEU A 222 16.60 20.84 46.15
C LEU A 222 15.33 20.75 45.30
N SER A 223 15.45 20.23 44.08
CA SER A 223 14.39 19.32 43.61
C SER A 223 14.70 17.95 44.21
N LEU A 224 14.47 17.75 45.50
CA LEU A 224 14.72 16.45 46.13
C LEU A 224 13.67 15.44 45.64
N GLY A 225 13.95 14.70 44.56
CA GLY A 225 13.17 13.51 44.26
C GLY A 225 13.10 13.02 42.82
N SER A 226 13.89 13.55 41.87
CA SER A 226 13.87 13.07 40.49
C SER A 226 14.94 11.99 40.23
N VAL A 227 14.74 11.18 39.19
CA VAL A 227 15.77 10.26 38.65
C VAL A 227 17.09 10.99 38.39
N PHE A 228 17.06 12.25 37.95
CA PHE A 228 18.27 13.04 37.70
C PHE A 228 19.10 13.26 38.96
N ASP A 229 18.46 13.62 40.07
CA ASP A 229 19.15 13.87 41.34
C ASP A 229 19.77 12.59 41.91
N TYR A 230 19.12 11.44 41.70
CA TYR A 230 19.67 10.15 42.08
C TYR A 230 21.03 9.90 41.40
N PHE A 231 21.09 10.07 40.07
CA PHE A 231 22.33 9.84 39.31
C PHE A 231 23.40 10.91 39.59
N VAL A 232 23.01 12.17 39.78
CA VAL A 232 23.93 13.24 40.19
C VAL A 232 24.54 12.92 41.55
N ARG A 233 23.72 12.58 42.55
CA ARG A 233 24.21 12.22 43.89
C ARG A 233 25.14 11.02 43.85
N LYS A 234 24.78 9.95 43.14
CA LYS A 234 25.64 8.77 42.98
C LYS A 234 26.98 9.13 42.36
N ARG A 235 26.97 9.98 41.34
CA ARG A 235 28.21 10.43 40.69
C ARG A 235 29.06 11.32 41.60
N MET A 236 28.44 12.22 42.39
CA MET A 236 29.13 13.03 43.39
C MET A 236 29.79 12.16 44.47
N GLU A 237 29.11 11.09 44.92
CA GLU A 237 29.66 10.10 45.86
C GLU A 237 30.92 9.43 45.28
N ASP A 238 30.88 9.05 44.00
CA ASP A 238 32.00 8.40 43.31
C ASP A 238 33.19 9.34 43.06
N THR A 239 32.93 10.60 42.69
CA THR A 239 33.98 11.58 42.35
C THR A 239 34.48 12.40 43.54
N GLN A 240 33.81 12.31 44.70
CA GLN A 240 34.08 13.12 45.89
C GLN A 240 34.08 14.64 45.62
N ALA A 241 33.25 15.08 44.67
CA ALA A 241 33.11 16.48 44.30
C ALA A 241 32.57 17.32 45.49
N THR A 242 33.21 18.46 45.76
CA THR A 242 32.86 19.34 46.90
C THR A 242 32.70 20.80 46.51
N THR A 243 33.17 21.19 45.32
CA THR A 243 33.08 22.56 44.80
C THR A 243 31.92 22.73 43.82
N LEU A 244 31.53 23.98 43.56
CA LEU A 244 30.47 24.29 42.58
C LEU A 244 30.87 23.89 41.15
N GLU A 245 32.13 24.09 40.76
CA GLU A 245 32.63 23.72 39.44
C GLU A 245 32.63 22.20 39.23
N GLU A 246 33.05 21.44 40.24
CA GLU A 246 32.99 19.96 40.19
C GLU A 246 31.55 19.46 40.13
N PHE A 247 30.63 20.10 40.86
CA PHE A 247 29.21 19.80 40.80
C PHE A 247 28.63 20.06 39.40
N GLU A 248 28.93 21.21 38.79
CA GLU A 248 28.52 21.52 37.40
C GLU A 248 29.08 20.48 36.40
N ALA A 249 30.33 20.04 36.59
CA ALA A 249 30.93 18.99 35.77
C ALA A 249 30.21 17.64 35.94
N VAL A 250 29.82 17.27 37.16
CA VAL A 250 29.03 16.05 37.44
C VAL A 250 27.65 16.12 36.76
N VAL A 251 26.97 17.26 36.88
CA VAL A 251 25.67 17.51 36.24
C VAL A 251 25.78 17.34 34.72
N LEU A 252 26.81 17.94 34.11
CA LEU A 252 27.05 17.82 32.68
C LEU A 252 27.38 16.38 32.28
N HIS A 253 28.17 15.67 33.09
CA HIS A 253 28.52 14.27 32.89
C HIS A 253 27.28 13.37 32.84
N VAL A 254 26.40 13.46 33.84
CA VAL A 254 25.16 12.65 33.90
C VAL A 254 24.27 12.92 32.69
N ARG A 255 24.17 14.19 32.25
CA ARG A 255 23.40 14.55 31.05
C ARG A 255 24.01 14.02 29.77
N ASN A 256 25.34 14.09 29.63
CA ASN A 256 26.02 13.56 28.45
C ASN A 256 25.87 12.04 28.36
N ARG A 257 25.93 11.33 29.50
CA ARG A 257 25.64 9.90 29.56
C ARG A 257 24.21 9.58 29.13
N ALA A 258 23.22 10.31 29.65
CA ALA A 258 21.82 10.13 29.24
C ALA A 258 21.63 10.36 27.73
N ARG A 259 22.25 11.40 27.16
CA ARG A 259 22.20 11.67 25.71
C ARG A 259 22.83 10.55 24.89
N GLN A 260 23.98 10.02 25.32
CA GLN A 260 24.62 8.90 24.63
C GLN A 260 23.75 7.63 24.61
N ILE A 261 22.98 7.40 25.66
CA ILE A 261 22.00 6.31 25.74
C ILE A 261 20.85 6.56 24.74
N LEU A 262 20.29 7.77 24.74
CA LEU A 262 19.20 8.14 23.85
C LEU A 262 19.61 8.14 22.37
N ASP A 263 20.81 8.61 22.03
CA ASP A 263 21.34 8.61 20.66
C ASP A 263 21.50 7.19 20.11
N GLN A 264 21.93 6.23 20.95
CA GLN A 264 22.02 4.82 20.59
C GLN A 264 20.63 4.21 20.34
N ALA A 265 19.68 4.45 21.23
CA ALA A 265 18.30 3.96 21.10
C ALA A 265 17.60 4.56 19.87
N ALA A 266 17.79 5.86 19.63
CA ALA A 266 17.18 6.58 18.51
C ALA A 266 17.56 5.97 17.15
N GLY A 267 18.80 5.51 16.97
CA GLY A 267 19.24 4.84 15.74
C GLY A 267 18.43 3.57 15.42
N ILE A 268 18.04 2.82 16.44
CA ILE A 268 17.23 1.60 16.29
C ILE A 268 15.78 1.97 15.95
N THR A 269 15.19 2.91 16.69
CA THR A 269 13.84 3.44 16.41
C THR A 269 13.71 3.99 15.00
N VAL A 270 14.70 4.76 14.53
CA VAL A 270 14.70 5.33 13.18
C VAL A 270 14.70 4.23 12.12
N ASN A 271 15.48 3.16 12.29
CA ASN A 271 15.49 2.04 11.33
C ASN A 271 14.13 1.35 11.22
N ALA A 272 13.45 1.14 12.35
CA ALA A 272 12.10 0.58 12.36
C ALA A 272 11.08 1.51 11.68
N LEU A 273 11.11 2.80 11.97
CA LEU A 273 10.20 3.76 11.34
C LEU A 273 10.47 3.94 9.85
N ASP A 274 11.74 3.93 9.42
CA ASP A 274 12.11 4.02 8.00
C ASP A 274 11.63 2.81 7.20
N GLY A 275 11.72 1.60 7.76
CA GLY A 275 11.16 0.39 7.15
C GLY A 275 9.64 0.46 7.00
N LEU A 276 8.93 0.96 8.02
CA LEU A 276 7.48 1.17 7.96
C LEU A 276 7.12 2.24 6.90
N ASN A 277 7.85 3.34 6.85
CA ASN A 277 7.65 4.39 5.85
C ASN A 277 7.91 3.88 4.43
N ALA A 278 8.93 3.03 4.22
CA ALA A 278 9.19 2.38 2.95
C ALA A 278 8.02 1.47 2.52
N LEU A 279 7.45 0.71 3.45
CA LEU A 279 6.24 -0.09 3.20
C LEU A 279 5.07 0.81 2.78
N ILE A 280 4.79 1.87 3.54
CA ILE A 280 3.70 2.81 3.24
C ILE A 280 3.86 3.40 1.83
N ARG A 281 5.07 3.82 1.46
CA ARG A 281 5.36 4.34 0.12
C ARG A 281 5.18 3.30 -0.97
N SER A 282 5.75 2.10 -0.80
CA SER A 282 5.64 1.03 -1.80
C SER A 282 4.19 0.60 -2.02
N SER A 283 3.38 0.55 -0.95
CA SER A 283 1.96 0.16 -1.01
C SER A 283 1.07 1.14 -1.78
N SER A 284 1.57 2.34 -2.14
CA SER A 284 0.83 3.30 -2.99
C SER A 284 0.47 2.72 -4.36
N GLN A 285 1.22 1.72 -4.84
CA GLN A 285 0.95 1.02 -6.09
C GLN A 285 -0.25 0.08 -5.99
N LEU A 286 -0.68 -0.27 -4.78
CA LEU A 286 -1.82 -1.13 -4.54
C LEU A 286 -3.11 -0.29 -4.45
N PRO A 287 -4.14 -0.62 -5.25
CA PRO A 287 -5.45 0.04 -5.15
C PRO A 287 -6.14 -0.23 -3.81
N GLY A 288 -7.16 0.56 -3.49
CA GLY A 288 -8.00 0.37 -2.31
C GLY A 288 -7.33 0.65 -0.96
N ARG A 289 -8.03 0.34 0.13
CA ARG A 289 -7.54 0.47 1.51
C ARG A 289 -6.54 -0.65 1.85
N LYS A 290 -5.46 -0.29 2.55
CA LYS A 290 -4.44 -1.23 3.07
C LYS A 290 -4.47 -1.20 4.59
N LEU A 291 -4.49 -2.38 5.20
CA LEU A 291 -4.46 -2.53 6.65
C LEU A 291 -3.04 -2.85 7.08
N VAL A 292 -2.44 -2.04 7.95
CA VAL A 292 -1.12 -2.30 8.52
C VAL A 292 -1.27 -2.58 10.01
N PHE A 293 -0.93 -3.78 10.44
CA PHE A 293 -0.73 -4.12 11.84
C PHE A 293 0.73 -3.87 12.20
N PHE A 294 0.99 -2.73 12.84
CA PHE A 294 2.28 -2.38 13.42
C PHE A 294 2.42 -3.07 14.78
N ILE A 295 3.37 -3.99 14.91
CA ILE A 295 3.52 -4.85 16.08
C ILE A 295 4.88 -4.56 16.71
N SER A 296 4.89 -4.10 17.96
CA SER A 296 6.09 -3.70 18.70
C SER A 296 5.86 -3.86 20.20
N ASP A 297 6.93 -4.00 20.99
CA ASP A 297 6.86 -3.84 22.46
C ASP A 297 6.91 -2.36 22.87
N GLY A 298 6.93 -1.44 21.91
CA GLY A 298 7.01 0.00 22.15
C GLY A 298 8.44 0.51 22.18
N PHE A 299 8.57 1.82 22.04
CA PHE A 299 9.84 2.52 21.94
C PHE A 299 9.69 3.96 22.41
N PHE A 300 10.78 4.56 22.87
CA PHE A 300 10.76 5.94 23.33
C PHE A 300 10.99 6.92 22.19
N THR A 301 10.30 8.06 22.25
CA THR A 301 10.55 9.19 21.35
C THR A 301 11.21 10.33 22.11
N ASP A 302 12.37 10.75 21.61
CA ASP A 302 13.01 11.98 22.07
C ASP A 302 12.31 13.18 21.45
N ARG A 303 11.78 14.07 22.31
CA ARG A 303 11.02 15.25 21.91
C ARG A 303 11.89 16.50 21.77
N ARG A 304 13.14 16.50 22.27
CA ARG A 304 14.07 17.62 22.06
C ARG A 304 14.65 17.62 20.66
N ASN A 305 14.91 16.44 20.12
CA ASN A 305 15.24 16.24 18.71
C ASN A 305 13.92 16.13 17.92
N SER A 306 13.37 17.29 17.51
CA SER A 306 12.07 17.47 16.84
C SER A 306 11.80 16.56 15.62
N ASP A 307 12.84 15.92 15.09
CA ASP A 307 12.80 14.99 13.97
C ASP A 307 11.80 13.84 14.15
N THR A 308 11.71 13.19 15.32
CA THR A 308 10.90 11.96 15.44
C THR A 308 9.40 12.26 15.38
N ALA A 309 8.96 13.33 16.06
CA ALA A 309 7.56 13.76 15.99
C ALA A 309 7.17 14.21 14.56
N GLU A 310 8.05 14.97 13.89
CA GLU A 310 7.85 15.40 12.51
C GLU A 310 7.84 14.20 11.54
N ARG A 311 8.69 13.20 11.76
CA ARG A 311 8.71 11.94 10.99
C ARG A 311 7.41 11.16 11.15
N LEU A 312 6.94 10.99 12.38
CA LEU A 312 5.66 10.32 12.65
C LEU A 312 4.53 11.05 11.93
N GLN A 313 4.44 12.38 12.06
CA GLN A 313 3.43 13.18 11.37
C GLN A 313 3.52 13.07 9.84
N THR A 314 4.73 13.11 9.28
CA THR A 314 4.96 12.95 7.83
C THR A 314 4.53 11.56 7.36
N MET A 315 4.83 10.54 8.15
CA MET A 315 4.51 9.15 7.86
C MET A 315 3.01 8.87 7.96
N THR A 316 2.33 9.34 9.00
CA THR A 316 0.87 9.18 9.16
C THR A 316 0.12 9.95 8.07
N SER A 317 0.62 11.12 7.67
CA SER A 317 0.09 11.87 6.52
C SER A 317 0.28 11.10 5.20
N ALA A 318 1.43 10.47 4.99
CA ALA A 318 1.68 9.63 3.80
C ALA A 318 0.81 8.37 3.79
N ALA A 319 0.63 7.73 4.95
CA ALA A 319 -0.24 6.59 5.13
C ALA A 319 -1.69 6.96 4.75
N ALA A 320 -2.21 8.06 5.29
CA ALA A 320 -3.54 8.55 4.98
C ALA A 320 -3.74 8.82 3.47
N ARG A 321 -2.78 9.47 2.82
CA ARG A 321 -2.83 9.71 1.35
C ARG A 321 -2.86 8.43 0.54
N ASN A 322 -2.16 7.40 1.00
CA ASN A 322 -2.09 6.11 0.33
C ASN A 322 -3.25 5.17 0.75
N GLY A 323 -4.22 5.61 1.54
CA GLY A 323 -5.30 4.73 2.03
C GLY A 323 -4.81 3.62 2.97
N VAL A 324 -3.69 3.85 3.66
CA VAL A 324 -3.12 2.95 4.66
C VAL A 324 -3.68 3.31 6.03
N VAL A 325 -4.22 2.31 6.73
CA VAL A 325 -4.71 2.42 8.11
C VAL A 325 -3.83 1.58 9.00
N ILE A 326 -3.22 2.18 10.02
CA ILE A 326 -2.29 1.52 10.93
C ILE A 326 -3.04 1.14 12.21
N TYR A 327 -2.92 -0.12 12.60
CA TYR A 327 -3.33 -0.67 13.88
C TYR A 327 -2.08 -1.00 14.67
N SER A 328 -1.93 -0.43 15.86
CA SER A 328 -0.75 -0.68 16.68
C SER A 328 -1.06 -1.74 17.73
N LEU A 329 -0.31 -2.84 17.70
CA LEU A 329 -0.43 -3.97 18.61
C LEU A 329 0.78 -3.96 19.52
N ASP A 330 0.54 -3.85 20.83
CA ASP A 330 1.58 -4.12 21.83
C ASP A 330 1.75 -5.63 21.89
N ALA A 331 2.92 -6.13 21.51
CA ALA A 331 3.20 -7.56 21.54
C ALA A 331 3.42 -8.08 22.97
N ARG A 332 3.75 -7.18 23.91
CA ARG A 332 3.82 -7.52 25.33
C ARG A 332 2.48 -8.05 25.79
N ALA A 333 2.52 -9.22 26.41
CA ALA A 333 1.45 -9.72 27.24
C ALA A 333 1.07 -8.70 28.34
N LEU A 334 0.06 -8.99 29.16
CA LEU A 334 -0.31 -8.18 30.32
C LEU A 334 0.95 -7.87 31.15
N THR A 335 1.46 -6.64 31.04
CA THR A 335 2.72 -6.25 31.67
C THR A 335 2.46 -5.82 33.11
N THR A 336 3.31 -6.29 34.02
CA THR A 336 3.29 -5.90 35.43
C THR A 336 4.12 -4.64 35.68
N GLY A 337 4.72 -4.04 34.64
CA GLY A 337 5.65 -2.91 34.76
C GLY A 337 7.02 -3.30 35.32
N LEU A 338 7.38 -4.59 35.26
CA LEU A 338 8.70 -5.07 35.67
C LEU A 338 9.67 -5.04 34.47
N PRO A 339 10.97 -4.77 34.70
CA PRO A 339 11.99 -4.82 33.66
C PRO A 339 12.06 -6.21 33.01
N PRO A 340 12.39 -6.29 31.70
CA PRO A 340 12.60 -7.56 31.02
C PRO A 340 13.65 -8.44 31.73
N PRO A 341 13.50 -9.78 31.69
CA PRO A 341 14.52 -10.68 32.22
C PRO A 341 15.85 -10.50 31.50
N GLY A 342 16.91 -10.18 32.25
CA GLY A 342 18.27 -10.00 31.72
C GLY A 342 18.80 -8.56 31.78
N ASP A 343 17.93 -7.59 32.03
CA ASP A 343 18.36 -6.19 32.22
C ASP A 343 19.00 -6.00 33.60
N GLU A 344 20.17 -5.34 33.64
CA GLU A 344 20.75 -4.87 34.88
C GLU A 344 19.99 -3.63 35.36
N VAL A 345 19.24 -3.78 36.45
CA VAL A 345 18.46 -2.70 37.05
C VAL A 345 19.19 -2.17 38.27
N ALA A 346 19.26 -0.85 38.41
CA ALA A 346 19.82 -0.21 39.59
C ALA A 346 18.94 -0.50 40.82
N VAL A 347 19.55 -1.05 41.88
CA VAL A 347 18.87 -1.23 43.17
C VAL A 347 18.87 0.11 43.91
N ASP A 348 17.70 0.73 44.02
CA ASP A 348 17.50 1.97 44.76
C ASP A 348 16.66 1.75 46.02
N HIS A 349 17.31 1.71 47.18
CA HIS A 349 16.64 1.58 48.48
C HIS A 349 15.74 2.76 48.84
N SER A 350 15.86 3.91 48.17
CA SER A 350 15.00 5.06 48.40
C SER A 350 13.68 5.02 47.61
N GLY A 351 13.57 4.09 46.65
CA GLY A 351 12.39 3.91 45.80
C GLY A 351 12.12 5.06 44.82
N MET A 352 13.10 5.94 44.58
CA MET A 352 12.98 7.04 43.61
C MET A 352 12.91 6.49 42.18
N LEU A 353 13.75 5.51 41.84
CA LEU A 353 13.74 4.91 40.50
C LEU A 353 12.43 4.16 40.21
N GLU A 354 11.85 3.47 41.20
CA GLU A 354 10.61 2.69 41.03
C GLU A 354 9.36 3.56 40.83
N ARG A 355 9.31 4.74 41.47
CA ARG A 355 8.16 5.66 41.33
C ARG A 355 7.99 6.13 39.90
N ASP A 356 9.10 6.38 39.21
CA ASP A 356 9.10 6.94 37.87
C ASP A 356 8.88 5.86 36.80
N SER A 357 9.31 4.61 37.02
CA SER A 357 9.08 3.47 36.10
C SER A 357 7.60 3.25 35.71
N ARG A 358 6.63 3.78 36.47
CA ARG A 358 5.20 3.73 36.08
C ARG A 358 4.89 4.50 34.80
N GLY A 359 5.64 5.57 34.50
CA GLY A 359 5.47 6.35 33.28
C GLY A 359 6.14 5.73 32.05
N GLU A 360 7.00 4.72 32.26
CA GLU A 360 7.76 4.05 31.21
C GLU A 360 6.85 3.39 30.18
N LEU A 361 5.86 2.63 30.67
CA LEU A 361 4.91 1.95 29.81
C LEU A 361 4.14 2.92 28.92
N TYR A 362 3.62 4.01 29.50
CA TYR A 362 2.93 5.06 28.76
C TYR A 362 3.84 5.72 27.73
N ALA A 363 5.08 6.06 28.10
CA ALA A 363 6.04 6.68 27.19
C ALA A 363 6.43 5.76 26.02
N SER A 364 6.53 4.45 26.24
CA SER A 364 6.83 3.47 25.18
C SER A 364 5.66 3.28 24.18
N ARG A 365 4.42 3.59 24.60
CA ARG A 365 3.20 3.42 23.80
C ARG A 365 2.77 4.69 23.05
N GLU A 366 3.24 5.86 23.47
CA GLU A 366 2.83 7.17 22.92
C GLU A 366 2.92 7.21 21.38
N ALA A 367 4.06 6.81 20.82
CA ALA A 367 4.26 6.83 19.37
C ALA A 367 3.31 5.85 18.64
N MET A 368 3.09 4.68 19.22
CA MET A 368 2.17 3.67 18.68
C MET A 368 0.72 4.16 18.67
N GLU A 369 0.31 4.91 19.70
CA GLU A 369 -1.00 5.57 19.74
C GLU A 369 -1.14 6.61 18.64
N VAL A 370 -0.12 7.45 18.43
CA VAL A 370 -0.10 8.44 17.35
C VAL A 370 -0.25 7.77 15.98
N LEU A 371 0.54 6.72 15.71
CA LEU A 371 0.45 5.98 14.44
C LEU A 371 -0.95 5.44 14.16
N ALA A 372 -1.59 4.87 15.17
CA ALA A 372 -2.92 4.29 15.02
C ALA A 372 -4.00 5.37 14.86
N ASN A 373 -4.04 6.35 15.76
CA ASN A 373 -5.09 7.37 15.80
C ASN A 373 -5.04 8.30 14.59
N ASP A 374 -3.85 8.70 14.15
CA ASP A 374 -3.68 9.63 13.03
C ASP A 374 -4.09 9.01 11.69
N THR A 375 -3.97 7.69 11.56
CA THR A 375 -4.31 6.95 10.34
C THR A 375 -5.72 6.33 10.38
N GLY A 376 -6.47 6.52 11.47
CA GLY A 376 -7.84 6.04 11.63
C GLY A 376 -7.99 4.60 12.13
N GLY A 377 -6.90 3.97 12.57
CA GLY A 377 -6.92 2.68 13.25
C GLY A 377 -7.11 2.83 14.76
N ARG A 378 -6.70 1.80 15.52
CA ARG A 378 -6.68 1.84 16.98
C ARG A 378 -5.55 1.02 17.55
N THR A 379 -5.28 1.24 18.83
CA THR A 379 -4.35 0.43 19.61
C THR A 379 -5.02 -0.84 20.15
N ILE A 380 -4.22 -1.91 20.28
CA ILE A 380 -4.55 -3.15 20.95
C ILE A 380 -3.44 -3.39 21.97
N PHE A 381 -3.68 -2.93 23.19
CA PHE A 381 -2.74 -3.02 24.31
C PHE A 381 -3.30 -3.91 25.42
N ASP A 382 -2.44 -4.30 26.36
CA ASP A 382 -2.80 -4.96 27.61
C ASP A 382 -3.66 -6.23 27.44
N THR A 383 -3.32 -7.07 26.45
CA THR A 383 -4.06 -8.30 26.16
C THR A 383 -3.15 -9.49 25.96
N ASN A 384 -3.53 -10.63 26.55
CA ASN A 384 -2.92 -11.94 26.26
C ASN A 384 -3.58 -12.66 25.08
N ALA A 385 -4.61 -12.05 24.48
CA ALA A 385 -5.42 -12.58 23.39
C ALA A 385 -5.26 -11.68 22.15
N LEU A 386 -4.04 -11.63 21.61
CA LEU A 386 -3.72 -10.87 20.41
C LEU A 386 -4.53 -11.33 19.20
N ASP A 387 -4.82 -12.63 19.10
CA ASP A 387 -5.72 -13.25 18.12
C ASP A 387 -7.12 -12.63 18.15
N VAL A 388 -7.71 -12.49 19.34
CA VAL A 388 -9.04 -11.86 19.50
C VAL A 388 -9.00 -10.38 19.12
N GLY A 389 -7.95 -9.66 19.55
CA GLY A 389 -7.76 -8.24 19.23
C GLY A 389 -7.63 -8.00 17.72
N LEU A 390 -6.83 -8.84 17.06
CA LEU A 390 -6.59 -8.83 15.62
C LEU A 390 -7.85 -9.16 14.82
N ALA A 391 -8.54 -10.26 15.14
CA ALA A 391 -9.79 -10.65 14.48
C ALA A 391 -10.85 -9.55 14.60
N LYS A 392 -10.94 -8.91 15.78
CA LYS A 392 -11.84 -7.78 15.98
C LYS A 392 -11.47 -6.58 15.10
N ALA A 393 -10.19 -6.20 15.04
CA ALA A 393 -9.73 -5.10 14.18
C ALA A 393 -9.99 -5.38 12.69
N LEU A 394 -9.70 -6.59 12.23
CA LEU A 394 -9.99 -7.03 10.86
C LEU A 394 -11.48 -6.89 10.51
N LYS A 395 -12.37 -7.30 11.42
CA LYS A 395 -13.83 -7.16 11.26
C LYS A 395 -14.31 -5.71 11.33
N GLU A 396 -13.72 -4.89 12.20
CA GLU A 396 -14.01 -3.45 12.31
C GLU A 396 -13.70 -2.72 10.99
N THR A 397 -12.69 -3.16 10.24
CA THR A 397 -12.21 -2.49 9.03
C THR A 397 -12.85 -2.93 7.72
N SER A 398 -13.64 -4.00 7.72
CA SER A 398 -14.23 -4.54 6.49
C SER A 398 -15.26 -3.60 5.86
N VAL A 399 -15.86 -2.69 6.63
CA VAL A 399 -16.88 -1.75 6.14
C VAL A 399 -16.68 -0.38 6.78
N TYR A 400 -16.80 0.69 6.00
CA TYR A 400 -16.74 2.07 6.47
C TYR A 400 -17.66 2.98 5.67
N TYR A 401 -17.92 4.17 6.22
CA TYR A 401 -18.62 5.25 5.54
C TYR A 401 -17.60 6.22 4.95
N LEU A 402 -17.77 6.57 3.67
CA LEU A 402 -16.96 7.54 2.97
C LEU A 402 -17.75 8.84 2.85
N LEU A 403 -17.24 9.91 3.44
CA LEU A 403 -17.84 11.24 3.43
C LEU A 403 -16.93 12.16 2.63
N ALA A 404 -17.46 12.96 1.72
CA ALA A 404 -16.68 14.02 1.07
C ALA A 404 -17.39 15.36 1.08
N TRP A 405 -16.62 16.43 1.15
CA TRP A 405 -17.09 17.82 1.16
C TRP A 405 -16.18 18.68 0.28
N ARG A 406 -16.66 19.87 -0.10
CA ARG A 406 -15.87 20.81 -0.90
C ARG A 406 -14.82 21.50 -0.03
N GLY A 407 -13.56 21.38 -0.39
CA GLY A 407 -12.49 22.18 0.20
C GLY A 407 -12.62 23.67 -0.15
N ASN A 408 -12.10 24.55 0.70
CA ASN A 408 -11.99 25.96 0.37
C ASN A 408 -10.60 26.24 -0.23
N HIS A 409 -10.56 26.70 -1.48
CA HIS A 409 -9.34 26.84 -2.28
C HIS A 409 -8.30 27.80 -1.66
N GLU A 410 -8.72 28.82 -0.91
CA GLU A 410 -7.80 29.71 -0.16
C GLU A 410 -7.23 29.03 1.10
N GLU A 411 -7.98 28.12 1.71
CA GLU A 411 -7.59 27.41 2.93
C GLU A 411 -6.69 26.21 2.64
N GLU A 412 -6.85 25.57 1.47
CA GLU A 412 -5.98 24.50 0.97
C GLU A 412 -4.58 25.01 0.59
N GLN A 413 -4.49 26.18 -0.05
CA GLN A 413 -3.21 26.82 -0.36
C GLN A 413 -2.39 27.19 0.88
N ALA A 414 -3.05 27.43 2.01
CA ALA A 414 -2.38 27.79 3.26
C ALA A 414 -1.65 26.62 3.95
N ARG A 415 -1.88 25.36 3.50
CA ARG A 415 -1.27 24.12 4.06
C ARG A 415 -1.33 24.02 5.58
N LYS A 416 -2.35 24.63 6.20
CA LYS A 416 -2.53 24.60 7.64
C LYS A 416 -3.23 23.31 8.06
N PRO A 417 -2.82 22.68 9.16
CA PRO A 417 -3.56 21.56 9.72
C PRO A 417 -4.98 21.98 10.09
N ARG A 418 -5.97 21.17 9.71
CA ARG A 418 -7.39 21.39 10.01
C ARG A 418 -7.92 20.22 10.83
N ARG A 419 -8.70 20.52 11.86
CA ARG A 419 -9.36 19.53 12.70
C ARG A 419 -10.70 19.17 12.08
N VAL A 420 -10.82 17.94 11.61
CA VAL A 420 -12.09 17.39 11.14
C VAL A 420 -12.77 16.65 12.27
N GLU A 421 -14.05 16.92 12.45
CA GLU A 421 -14.89 16.25 13.43
C GLU A 421 -16.14 15.72 12.75
N VAL A 422 -16.49 14.48 13.07
CA VAL A 422 -17.73 13.86 12.61
C VAL A 422 -18.47 13.35 13.83
N SER A 423 -19.75 13.68 13.91
CA SER A 423 -20.65 13.24 14.97
C SER A 423 -21.94 12.68 14.38
N LEU A 424 -22.67 11.91 15.18
CA LEU A 424 -23.98 11.38 14.78
C LEU A 424 -25.12 12.18 15.40
N VAL A 425 -26.05 12.61 14.56
CA VAL A 425 -27.22 13.38 14.98
C VAL A 425 -28.13 12.48 15.80
N GLY A 426 -28.38 12.85 17.06
CA GLY A 426 -29.31 12.15 17.94
C GLY A 426 -28.85 10.77 18.43
N ARG A 427 -27.60 10.36 18.20
CA ARG A 427 -27.05 9.05 18.62
C ARG A 427 -25.73 9.19 19.37
N GLN A 428 -25.80 9.63 20.63
CA GLN A 428 -24.63 9.75 21.51
C GLN A 428 -24.19 8.42 22.14
N ASP A 429 -24.97 7.36 21.96
CA ASP A 429 -24.67 6.01 22.44
C ASP A 429 -23.71 5.23 21.53
N LEU A 430 -23.46 5.76 20.32
CA LEU A 430 -22.56 5.19 19.32
C LEU A 430 -21.21 5.89 19.31
N MET A 431 -20.16 5.12 19.04
CA MET A 431 -18.79 5.62 18.94
C MET A 431 -18.46 5.88 17.47
N VAL A 432 -18.15 7.13 17.14
CA VAL A 432 -17.64 7.52 15.82
C VAL A 432 -16.12 7.53 15.85
N ARG A 433 -15.47 6.82 14.93
CA ARG A 433 -14.03 6.86 14.72
C ARG A 433 -13.73 7.37 13.32
N LEU A 434 -12.87 8.37 13.27
CA LEU A 434 -12.29 8.91 12.05
C LEU A 434 -10.80 9.10 12.28
N ARG A 435 -10.04 9.22 11.20
CA ARG A 435 -8.62 9.60 11.25
C ARG A 435 -8.47 10.99 11.91
N GLN A 436 -7.61 11.09 12.91
CA GLN A 436 -7.38 12.35 13.64
C GLN A 436 -6.27 13.20 13.04
N GLY A 437 -5.54 12.67 12.06
CA GLY A 437 -4.48 13.39 11.36
C GLY A 437 -5.00 14.65 10.68
N SER A 438 -4.18 15.70 10.75
CA SER A 438 -4.40 16.93 10.00
C SER A 438 -4.47 16.62 8.51
N ILE A 439 -5.59 16.95 7.86
CA ILE A 439 -5.73 16.78 6.40
C ILE A 439 -4.85 17.83 5.72
N PHE A 440 -3.58 17.50 5.51
CA PHE A 440 -2.72 18.24 4.61
C PHE A 440 -3.04 17.82 3.18
N ASP A 441 -3.37 18.81 2.35
CA ASP A 441 -3.14 18.82 0.90
C ASP A 441 -3.41 17.46 0.24
N ILE A 442 -4.68 17.17 -0.07
CA ILE A 442 -5.02 16.11 -1.02
C ILE A 442 -4.69 16.65 -2.41
N ASP A 443 -3.40 16.88 -2.68
CA ASP A 443 -2.95 17.22 -4.03
C ASP A 443 -3.18 15.94 -4.86
N PRO A 444 -4.05 15.95 -5.89
CA PRO A 444 -4.27 14.79 -6.72
C PRO A 444 -2.92 14.35 -7.29
N ALA A 445 -2.59 13.07 -7.12
CA ALA A 445 -1.31 12.49 -7.51
C ALA A 445 -0.88 13.01 -8.89
N LYS A 446 0.06 13.97 -8.90
CA LYS A 446 0.70 14.42 -10.15
C LYS A 446 1.47 13.21 -10.65
N GLY A 447 0.98 12.65 -11.76
CA GLY A 447 1.58 11.53 -12.46
C GLY A 447 3.10 11.69 -12.50
N SER A 448 3.78 10.61 -12.15
CA SER A 448 5.23 10.46 -12.14
C SER A 448 5.89 11.30 -13.23
N ARG A 449 6.60 12.36 -12.82
CA ARG A 449 7.61 13.00 -13.67
C ARG A 449 8.64 11.92 -13.98
N GLN A 450 8.70 11.50 -15.24
CA GLN A 450 9.82 10.73 -15.76
C GLN A 450 11.10 11.50 -15.43
N SER A 451 11.86 10.97 -14.48
CA SER A 451 13.25 11.32 -14.27
C SER A 451 14.01 10.83 -15.50
N THR A 452 14.54 11.75 -16.29
CA THR A 452 15.49 11.48 -17.35
C THR A 452 16.80 11.00 -16.71
N ILE A 453 16.90 9.69 -16.46
CA ILE A 453 18.16 9.07 -16.08
C ILE A 453 19.04 9.00 -17.33
N LYS A 454 20.24 9.60 -17.25
CA LYS A 454 21.30 9.46 -18.24
C LYS A 454 21.65 7.97 -18.37
N GLN A 455 21.45 7.42 -19.57
CA GLN A 455 21.86 6.06 -19.92
C GLN A 455 23.39 5.95 -19.91
N GLU A 456 23.94 5.20 -18.96
CA GLU A 456 25.24 4.57 -19.12
C GLU A 456 25.07 3.31 -19.99
N LYS A 457 25.99 3.14 -20.95
CA LYS A 457 25.97 2.09 -21.97
C LYS A 457 26.24 0.72 -21.34
N ASN A 458 25.18 -0.07 -21.15
CA ASN A 458 25.27 -1.53 -21.12
C ASN A 458 24.64 -2.11 -22.39
N THR A 459 25.28 -3.15 -22.91
CA THR A 459 25.09 -3.79 -24.22
C THR A 459 23.85 -4.69 -24.36
N GLU A 460 22.91 -4.64 -23.42
CA GLU A 460 21.62 -5.34 -23.52
C GLU A 460 20.62 -4.52 -24.33
N LYS A 461 19.75 -5.19 -25.11
CA LYS A 461 18.69 -4.47 -25.83
C LYS A 461 17.84 -3.71 -24.80
N PRO A 462 17.64 -2.40 -24.95
CA PRO A 462 16.91 -1.58 -23.96
C PRO A 462 15.48 -2.05 -23.66
N SER A 463 14.90 -2.92 -24.51
CA SER A 463 13.59 -3.53 -24.35
C SER A 463 13.58 -4.72 -23.38
N GLU A 464 14.63 -5.54 -23.36
CA GLU A 464 14.73 -6.73 -22.50
C GLU A 464 14.97 -6.31 -21.04
N ALA A 465 15.88 -5.36 -20.82
CA ALA A 465 16.18 -4.83 -19.49
C ALA A 465 14.94 -4.24 -18.77
N LYS A 466 14.01 -3.64 -19.52
CA LYS A 466 12.76 -3.08 -18.95
C LYS A 466 11.79 -4.16 -18.47
N LEU A 467 11.67 -5.27 -19.21
CA LEU A 467 10.81 -6.37 -18.79
C LEU A 467 11.42 -7.11 -17.60
N GLU A 468 12.75 -7.29 -17.59
CA GLU A 468 13.48 -7.88 -16.47
C GLU A 468 13.35 -7.04 -15.19
N GLU A 469 13.51 -5.71 -15.29
CA GLU A 469 13.25 -4.79 -14.18
C GLU A 469 11.82 -4.96 -13.65
N ALA A 470 10.83 -4.99 -14.54
CA ALA A 470 9.43 -5.12 -14.16
C ALA A 470 9.10 -6.44 -13.44
N ILE A 471 9.66 -7.59 -13.87
CA ILE A 471 9.42 -8.88 -13.18
C ILE A 471 10.15 -8.98 -11.84
N THR A 472 11.16 -8.13 -11.59
CA THR A 472 11.82 -8.04 -10.27
C THR A 472 11.12 -7.06 -9.32
N GLY A 473 10.13 -6.31 -9.81
CA GLY A 473 9.33 -5.38 -9.01
C GLY A 473 8.69 -6.04 -7.79
N MET A 474 8.38 -5.23 -6.76
CA MET A 474 7.75 -5.74 -5.53
C MET A 474 6.29 -6.16 -5.76
N TYR A 475 5.57 -5.41 -6.59
CA TYR A 475 4.17 -5.67 -6.93
C TYR A 475 4.01 -5.90 -8.45
N PRO A 476 3.05 -6.72 -8.88
CA PRO A 476 2.74 -6.92 -10.28
C PRO A 476 2.32 -5.62 -11.01
N SER A 477 2.74 -5.48 -12.27
CA SER A 477 2.27 -4.44 -13.19
C SER A 477 1.09 -4.93 -14.00
N ASN A 478 0.02 -4.14 -14.08
CA ASN A 478 -1.23 -4.54 -14.72
C ASN A 478 -1.54 -3.74 -16.01
N GLU A 479 -0.55 -3.09 -16.64
CA GLU A 479 -0.78 -2.33 -17.89
C GLU A 479 -1.15 -3.24 -19.07
N LEU A 480 -0.63 -4.47 -19.05
CA LEU A 480 -1.00 -5.55 -19.98
C LEU A 480 -1.60 -6.70 -19.16
N PRO A 481 -2.86 -7.11 -19.40
CA PRO A 481 -3.47 -8.22 -18.68
C PRO A 481 -2.75 -9.53 -18.98
N VAL A 482 -2.11 -10.10 -17.95
CA VAL A 482 -1.45 -11.41 -17.98
C VAL A 482 -2.03 -12.30 -16.89
N ALA A 483 -2.16 -13.59 -17.19
CA ALA A 483 -2.49 -14.60 -16.19
C ALA A 483 -1.44 -15.72 -16.23
N LEU A 484 -1.24 -16.38 -15.08
CA LEU A 484 -0.29 -17.46 -14.92
C LEU A 484 -0.99 -18.65 -14.28
N SER A 485 -0.79 -19.83 -14.87
CA SER A 485 -1.08 -21.12 -14.25
C SER A 485 0.23 -21.86 -14.05
N LEU A 486 0.43 -22.36 -12.84
CA LEU A 486 1.60 -23.15 -12.47
C LEU A 486 1.15 -24.58 -12.16
N ASP A 487 1.77 -25.53 -12.85
CA ASP A 487 1.47 -26.94 -12.68
C ASP A 487 2.74 -27.74 -12.54
N TYR A 488 2.73 -28.80 -11.74
CA TYR A 488 3.86 -29.71 -11.64
C TYR A 488 3.45 -31.15 -12.00
N LEU A 489 4.37 -31.87 -12.65
CA LEU A 489 4.22 -33.28 -12.98
C LEU A 489 5.55 -33.99 -12.71
N SER A 490 5.48 -35.19 -12.13
CA SER A 490 6.65 -36.07 -12.06
C SER A 490 6.66 -37.00 -13.27
N THR A 491 7.74 -36.99 -14.05
CA THR A 491 7.93 -37.95 -15.13
C THR A 491 9.11 -38.90 -14.82
N PRO A 492 9.04 -40.17 -15.23
CA PRO A 492 10.12 -41.14 -14.97
C PRO A 492 11.48 -40.71 -15.54
N ASP A 493 11.50 -39.92 -16.60
CA ASP A 493 12.67 -39.51 -17.36
C ASP A 493 13.26 -38.15 -16.92
N LYS A 494 12.42 -37.20 -16.46
CA LYS A 494 12.84 -35.81 -16.16
C LYS A 494 12.63 -35.40 -14.71
N GLY A 495 12.08 -36.28 -13.88
CA GLY A 495 11.76 -35.98 -12.48
C GLY A 495 10.61 -34.98 -12.37
N LEU A 496 10.66 -34.13 -11.34
CA LEU A 496 9.66 -33.09 -11.08
C LEU A 496 9.83 -31.92 -12.06
N LEU A 497 8.83 -31.76 -12.93
CA LEU A 497 8.78 -30.73 -13.96
C LEU A 497 7.68 -29.72 -13.63
N LEU A 498 8.08 -28.46 -13.44
CA LEU A 498 7.17 -27.32 -13.38
C LEU A 498 6.82 -26.88 -14.81
N THR A 499 5.54 -26.67 -15.10
CA THR A 499 5.04 -26.00 -16.31
C THR A 499 4.40 -24.67 -15.91
N ALA A 500 4.98 -23.58 -16.38
CA ALA A 500 4.42 -22.24 -16.29
C ALA A 500 3.65 -21.93 -17.58
N SER A 501 2.33 -21.80 -17.50
CA SER A 501 1.46 -21.43 -18.61
C SER A 501 1.02 -19.99 -18.45
N MET A 502 1.63 -19.09 -19.21
CA MET A 502 1.28 -17.67 -19.23
C MET A 502 0.25 -17.38 -20.32
N GLN A 503 -0.83 -16.70 -19.95
CA GLN A 503 -1.94 -16.34 -20.82
C GLN A 503 -1.97 -14.83 -21.06
N LEU A 504 -2.14 -14.43 -22.32
CA LEU A 504 -2.28 -13.06 -22.79
C LEU A 504 -3.54 -12.93 -23.64
N MET A 505 -4.28 -11.85 -23.47
CA MET A 505 -5.47 -11.59 -24.28
C MET A 505 -5.07 -10.88 -25.56
N SER A 506 -5.42 -11.43 -26.73
CA SER A 506 -4.95 -10.87 -28.01
C SER A 506 -5.47 -9.45 -28.27
N ASP A 507 -6.64 -9.10 -27.76
CA ASP A 507 -7.23 -7.76 -27.87
C ASP A 507 -6.49 -6.67 -27.07
N SER A 508 -5.65 -7.07 -26.11
CA SER A 508 -4.80 -6.16 -25.35
C SER A 508 -3.49 -5.77 -26.05
N LEU A 509 -3.15 -6.45 -27.17
CA LEU A 509 -1.91 -6.25 -27.92
C LEU A 509 -2.07 -5.23 -29.06
N SER A 510 -0.98 -4.51 -29.36
CA SER A 510 -0.95 -3.54 -30.46
C SER A 510 -0.45 -4.17 -31.75
N PHE A 511 -1.34 -4.29 -32.75
CA PHE A 511 -1.00 -4.89 -34.04
C PHE A 511 -0.60 -3.86 -35.10
N ALA A 512 0.21 -4.33 -36.04
CA ALA A 512 0.74 -3.64 -37.20
C ALA A 512 0.31 -4.33 -38.47
N THR A 513 -0.16 -3.58 -39.46
CA THR A 513 -0.31 -4.15 -40.80
C THR A 513 1.05 -4.17 -41.49
N GLU A 514 1.57 -5.36 -41.75
CA GLU A 514 2.79 -5.63 -42.50
C GLU A 514 2.49 -6.68 -43.57
N GLU A 515 2.74 -6.37 -44.85
CA GLU A 515 2.55 -7.31 -45.97
C GLU A 515 1.13 -7.91 -46.04
N GLY A 516 0.10 -7.12 -45.70
CA GLY A 516 -1.30 -7.58 -45.68
C GLY A 516 -1.66 -8.51 -44.52
N LYS A 517 -0.75 -8.74 -43.57
CA LYS A 517 -1.00 -9.47 -42.32
C LYS A 517 -0.93 -8.51 -41.15
N GLU A 518 -1.74 -8.73 -40.13
CA GLU A 518 -1.61 -8.00 -38.87
C GLU A 518 -0.64 -8.75 -37.94
N ARG A 519 0.43 -8.07 -37.50
CA ARG A 519 1.48 -8.62 -36.64
C ARG A 519 1.59 -7.86 -35.33
N ALA A 520 1.78 -8.58 -34.22
CA ALA A 520 2.19 -8.02 -32.93
C ALA A 520 3.45 -8.76 -32.44
N VAL A 521 4.34 -8.07 -31.76
CA VAL A 521 5.54 -8.67 -31.16
C VAL A 521 5.46 -8.54 -29.65
N VAL A 522 5.64 -9.66 -28.96
CA VAL A 522 5.55 -9.75 -27.51
C VAL A 522 6.85 -10.33 -26.96
N ASP A 523 7.46 -9.60 -26.05
CA ASP A 523 8.58 -10.08 -25.23
C ASP A 523 8.00 -10.78 -24.00
N LEU A 524 8.50 -11.97 -23.67
CA LEU A 524 8.04 -12.80 -22.55
C LEU A 524 9.23 -13.15 -21.68
N ALA A 525 9.14 -12.95 -20.36
CA ALA A 525 10.21 -13.31 -19.45
C ALA A 525 9.67 -13.90 -18.15
N GLY A 526 10.49 -14.67 -17.45
CA GLY A 526 10.19 -15.09 -16.10
C GLY A 526 11.38 -15.68 -15.36
N SER A 527 11.28 -15.65 -14.04
CA SER A 527 12.30 -16.09 -13.10
C SER A 527 11.66 -16.90 -11.96
N VAL A 528 12.31 -17.99 -11.59
CA VAL A 528 11.90 -18.87 -10.50
C VAL A 528 12.82 -18.64 -9.31
N TYR A 529 12.26 -18.28 -8.16
CA TYR A 529 12.98 -18.00 -6.93
C TYR A 529 12.61 -19.01 -5.85
N ASN A 530 13.59 -19.52 -5.11
CA ASN A 530 13.31 -20.28 -3.90
C ASN A 530 13.02 -19.34 -2.71
N VAL A 531 12.66 -19.91 -1.56
CA VAL A 531 12.40 -19.15 -0.32
C VAL A 531 13.59 -18.33 0.20
N ALA A 532 14.81 -18.56 -0.30
CA ALA A 532 16.00 -17.76 0.03
C ALA A 532 16.21 -16.59 -0.95
N GLY A 533 15.32 -16.42 -1.94
CA GLY A 533 15.45 -15.42 -3.01
C GLY A 533 16.50 -15.79 -4.06
N LYS A 534 17.04 -17.02 -4.04
CA LYS A 534 17.98 -17.47 -5.06
C LYS A 534 17.22 -17.90 -6.30
N VAL A 535 17.69 -17.42 -7.46
CA VAL A 535 17.15 -17.80 -8.78
C VAL A 535 17.51 -19.27 -9.06
N GLY A 536 16.49 -20.09 -9.29
CA GLY A 536 16.59 -21.48 -9.71
C GLY A 536 16.58 -21.65 -11.23
N ALA A 537 15.84 -20.81 -11.94
CA ALA A 537 15.79 -20.77 -13.40
C ALA A 537 15.30 -19.39 -13.88
N HIS A 538 15.67 -19.03 -15.12
CA HIS A 538 15.11 -17.88 -15.81
C HIS A 538 14.80 -18.28 -17.27
N PHE A 539 13.85 -17.58 -17.88
CA PHE A 539 13.57 -17.68 -19.31
C PHE A 539 13.23 -16.32 -19.89
N ASN A 540 13.61 -16.13 -21.16
CA ASN A 540 13.22 -14.98 -21.96
C ASN A 540 12.98 -15.44 -23.41
N GLN A 541 11.88 -15.01 -24.01
CA GLN A 541 11.49 -15.33 -25.38
C GLN A 541 10.75 -14.16 -26.04
N GLN A 542 11.11 -13.87 -27.28
CA GLN A 542 10.29 -13.00 -28.13
C GLN A 542 9.37 -13.84 -29.02
N LYS A 543 8.11 -13.43 -29.16
CA LYS A 543 7.11 -14.11 -30.00
C LYS A 543 6.41 -13.12 -30.92
N THR A 544 6.37 -13.45 -32.20
CA THR A 544 5.58 -12.73 -33.20
C THR A 544 4.23 -13.42 -33.38
N ILE A 545 3.15 -12.68 -33.15
CA ILE A 545 1.77 -13.11 -33.34
C ILE A 545 1.28 -12.54 -34.67
N ALA A 546 1.01 -13.42 -35.64
CA ALA A 546 0.50 -13.03 -36.94
C ALA A 546 -0.96 -13.49 -37.10
N THR A 547 -1.82 -12.60 -37.57
CA THR A 547 -3.21 -12.89 -37.92
C THR A 547 -3.59 -12.26 -39.25
N THR A 548 -4.51 -12.90 -39.96
CA THR A 548 -5.12 -12.36 -41.19
C THR A 548 -6.45 -11.66 -40.91
N LEU A 549 -6.96 -11.74 -39.68
CA LEU A 549 -8.23 -11.12 -39.30
C LEU A 549 -8.00 -9.65 -38.91
N PRO A 550 -8.70 -8.70 -39.57
CA PRO A 550 -8.67 -7.29 -39.18
C PRO A 550 -9.26 -7.11 -37.77
N ASN A 551 -8.85 -6.06 -37.06
CA ASN A 551 -9.15 -5.86 -35.64
C ASN A 551 -10.64 -6.05 -35.24
N HIS A 552 -11.58 -5.59 -36.06
CA HIS A 552 -13.03 -5.71 -35.81
C HIS A 552 -13.61 -7.12 -36.04
N ALA A 553 -12.87 -8.00 -36.71
CA ALA A 553 -13.29 -9.38 -37.03
C ALA A 553 -12.60 -10.42 -36.14
N ARG A 554 -11.79 -9.99 -35.16
CA ARG A 554 -11.14 -10.90 -34.22
C ARG A 554 -12.13 -11.37 -33.17
N PRO A 555 -12.05 -12.64 -32.75
CA PRO A 555 -12.84 -13.10 -31.60
C PRO A 555 -12.47 -12.23 -30.39
N PRO A 556 -13.46 -11.60 -29.72
CA PRO A 556 -13.19 -10.93 -28.46
C PRO A 556 -12.67 -11.96 -27.46
N ASN A 557 -11.73 -11.55 -26.60
CA ASN A 557 -11.16 -12.40 -25.56
C ASN A 557 -10.39 -13.66 -26.05
N GLN A 558 -9.80 -13.66 -27.25
CA GLN A 558 -8.95 -14.78 -27.66
C GLN A 558 -7.67 -14.84 -26.80
N ALA A 559 -7.50 -15.95 -26.08
CA ALA A 559 -6.35 -16.20 -25.21
C ALA A 559 -5.17 -16.80 -25.99
N LEU A 560 -3.99 -16.18 -25.85
CA LEU A 560 -2.70 -16.69 -26.30
C LEU A 560 -1.98 -17.32 -25.12
N ILE A 561 -1.64 -18.61 -25.21
CA ILE A 561 -1.00 -19.36 -24.12
C ILE A 561 0.44 -19.69 -24.49
N PHE A 562 1.38 -19.28 -23.64
CA PHE A 562 2.81 -19.56 -23.76
C PHE A 562 3.22 -20.48 -22.61
N ARG A 563 3.82 -21.63 -22.93
CA ARG A 563 4.24 -22.62 -21.94
C ARG A 563 5.75 -22.65 -21.82
N HIS A 564 6.23 -22.63 -20.59
CA HIS A 564 7.64 -22.85 -20.27
C HIS A 564 7.78 -23.97 -19.24
N GLN A 565 8.78 -24.83 -19.41
CA GLN A 565 8.99 -26.00 -18.56
C GLN A 565 10.37 -25.96 -17.91
N VAL A 566 10.43 -26.20 -16.61
CA VAL A 566 11.65 -26.16 -15.81
C VAL A 566 11.66 -27.35 -14.85
N THR A 567 12.75 -28.08 -14.79
CA THR A 567 12.97 -29.11 -13.76
C THR A 567 13.38 -28.44 -12.46
N LEU A 568 12.68 -28.76 -11.35
CA LEU A 568 12.96 -28.21 -10.04
C LEU A 568 12.98 -29.32 -8.98
N PRO A 569 13.87 -29.23 -7.97
CA PRO A 569 13.78 -30.10 -6.81
C PRO A 569 12.54 -29.75 -5.96
N PRO A 570 12.14 -30.62 -5.01
CA PRO A 570 11.10 -30.31 -4.04
C PRO A 570 11.39 -29.02 -3.26
N GLY A 571 10.35 -28.24 -3.00
CA GLY A 571 10.44 -27.01 -2.22
C GLY A 571 9.35 -25.99 -2.57
N LEU A 572 9.37 -24.87 -1.85
CA LEU A 572 8.49 -23.73 -2.09
C LEU A 572 9.18 -22.71 -3.00
N TYR A 573 8.50 -22.34 -4.09
CA TYR A 573 9.03 -21.46 -5.12
C TYR A 573 8.06 -20.34 -5.45
N GLN A 574 8.61 -19.17 -5.79
CA GLN A 574 7.88 -18.11 -6.43
C GLN A 574 8.30 -17.99 -7.89
N ILE A 575 7.32 -17.94 -8.78
CA ILE A 575 7.53 -17.64 -10.18
C ILE A 575 7.10 -16.20 -10.38
N ARG A 576 8.00 -15.38 -10.91
CA ARG A 576 7.67 -14.03 -11.39
C ARG A 576 7.79 -14.05 -12.90
N ALA A 577 6.70 -13.77 -13.60
CA ALA A 577 6.64 -13.82 -15.04
C ALA A 577 5.98 -12.55 -15.57
N GLY A 578 6.21 -12.24 -16.84
CA GLY A 578 5.61 -11.08 -17.45
C GLY A 578 5.76 -11.07 -18.96
N ALA A 579 5.04 -10.12 -19.55
CA ALA A 579 5.01 -9.87 -20.96
C ALA A 579 5.04 -8.38 -21.25
N ARG A 580 5.65 -8.02 -22.37
CA ARG A 580 5.68 -6.65 -22.89
C ARG A 580 5.24 -6.63 -24.34
N ASP A 581 4.28 -5.79 -24.66
CA ASP A 581 3.93 -5.46 -26.05
C ASP A 581 4.99 -4.48 -26.58
N GLU A 582 5.77 -4.91 -27.58
CA GLU A 582 6.91 -4.13 -28.07
C GLU A 582 6.49 -2.75 -28.57
N ARG A 583 5.32 -2.68 -29.22
CA ARG A 583 4.83 -1.48 -29.89
C ARG A 583 4.23 -0.47 -28.93
N SER A 584 3.33 -0.88 -28.04
CA SER A 584 2.77 0.05 -27.04
C SER A 584 3.72 0.31 -25.88
N GLY A 585 4.68 -0.59 -25.65
CA GLY A 585 5.55 -0.56 -24.49
C GLY A 585 4.88 -0.97 -23.19
N LYS A 586 3.58 -1.33 -23.19
CA LYS A 586 2.84 -1.76 -22.01
C LYS A 586 3.44 -3.04 -21.43
N VAL A 587 3.56 -3.09 -20.11
CA VAL A 587 4.12 -4.23 -19.38
C VAL A 587 3.11 -4.83 -18.41
N GLY A 588 2.94 -6.14 -18.50
CA GLY A 588 2.16 -6.95 -17.58
C GLY A 588 3.08 -7.90 -16.84
N THR A 589 3.02 -7.94 -15.51
CA THR A 589 3.75 -8.93 -14.70
C THR A 589 2.81 -9.62 -13.73
N ILE A 590 3.20 -10.79 -13.26
CA ILE A 590 2.44 -11.60 -12.32
C ILE A 590 3.39 -12.44 -11.48
N HIS A 591 3.11 -12.53 -10.18
CA HIS A 591 3.87 -13.34 -9.24
C HIS A 591 2.96 -14.43 -8.69
N GLN A 592 3.42 -15.68 -8.67
CA GLN A 592 2.65 -16.80 -8.13
C GLN A 592 3.55 -17.77 -7.38
N TRP A 593 3.06 -18.24 -6.24
CA TRP A 593 3.74 -19.25 -5.42
C TRP A 593 3.27 -20.65 -5.78
N ILE A 594 4.19 -21.61 -5.75
CA ILE A 594 3.90 -23.03 -5.87
C ILE A 594 4.76 -23.84 -4.91
N GLU A 595 4.13 -24.82 -4.27
CA GLU A 595 4.81 -25.86 -3.50
C GLU A 595 5.03 -27.07 -4.41
N VAL A 596 6.30 -27.44 -4.61
CA VAL A 596 6.69 -28.66 -5.31
C VAL A 596 6.93 -29.72 -4.24
N PRO A 597 6.11 -30.78 -4.14
CA PRO A 597 6.20 -31.74 -3.05
C PRO A 597 7.42 -32.65 -3.16
N ASP A 598 7.87 -33.16 -2.02
CA ASP A 598 8.84 -34.24 -1.96
C ASP A 598 8.14 -35.60 -2.13
N LEU A 599 8.12 -36.12 -3.36
CA LEU A 599 7.51 -37.42 -3.67
C LEU A 599 8.28 -38.61 -3.08
N ALA A 600 9.53 -38.43 -2.62
CA ALA A 600 10.28 -39.49 -1.94
C ALA A 600 9.82 -39.71 -0.49
N SER A 601 9.11 -38.75 0.10
CA SER A 601 8.63 -38.81 1.48
C SER A 601 7.46 -39.79 1.72
N HIS A 602 6.96 -40.46 0.67
CA HIS A 602 5.83 -41.41 0.71
C HIS A 602 4.52 -40.85 1.28
N HIS A 603 4.38 -39.53 1.41
CA HIS A 603 3.12 -38.88 1.74
C HIS A 603 2.20 -38.79 0.50
N LEU A 604 0.91 -39.07 0.70
CA LEU A 604 -0.12 -38.88 -0.33
C LEU A 604 -0.13 -37.41 -0.77
N THR A 605 0.13 -37.18 -2.05
CA THR A 605 0.18 -35.85 -2.68
C THR A 605 -0.60 -35.89 -3.98
N LEU A 606 -1.40 -34.84 -4.23
CA LEU A 606 -2.21 -34.71 -5.43
C LEU A 606 -1.45 -33.87 -6.46
N SER A 607 -1.22 -34.42 -7.66
CA SER A 607 -0.69 -33.65 -8.79
C SER A 607 -1.70 -32.60 -9.27
N SER A 608 -1.22 -31.64 -10.08
CA SER A 608 -2.11 -30.74 -10.82
C SER A 608 -3.19 -31.50 -11.60
N VAL A 609 -4.41 -30.96 -11.60
CA VAL A 609 -5.54 -31.50 -12.37
C VAL A 609 -5.59 -30.82 -13.72
N PHE A 610 -5.42 -31.59 -14.79
CA PHE A 610 -5.54 -31.09 -16.16
C PHE A 610 -6.93 -31.43 -16.71
N ALA A 611 -7.71 -30.40 -17.06
CA ALA A 611 -8.93 -30.54 -17.83
C ALA A 611 -8.66 -30.13 -19.28
N GLY A 612 -8.98 -31.00 -20.23
CA GLY A 612 -8.81 -30.71 -21.66
C GLY A 612 -10.05 -31.13 -22.44
N GLU A 613 -10.48 -30.29 -23.37
CA GLU A 613 -11.44 -30.66 -24.40
C GLU A 613 -10.66 -31.28 -25.57
N PRO A 614 -11.03 -32.47 -26.07
CA PRO A 614 -10.39 -33.02 -27.26
C PRO A 614 -10.57 -32.03 -28.43
N PRO A 615 -9.54 -31.83 -29.27
CA PRO A 615 -9.68 -30.95 -30.43
C PRO A 615 -10.87 -31.42 -31.27
N PRO A 616 -11.68 -30.50 -31.82
CA PRO A 616 -12.80 -30.88 -32.68
C PRO A 616 -12.24 -31.76 -33.80
N LEU A 617 -12.82 -32.96 -33.95
CA LEU A 617 -12.49 -33.90 -35.01
C LEU A 617 -12.71 -33.19 -36.35
N THR A 618 -11.66 -32.58 -36.90
CA THR A 618 -11.67 -32.12 -38.28
C THR A 618 -11.68 -33.38 -39.14
N THR A 619 -12.87 -33.79 -39.56
CA THR A 619 -13.05 -34.67 -40.71
C THR A 619 -12.57 -33.92 -41.95
N SER A 620 -11.25 -33.84 -42.13
CA SER A 620 -10.66 -33.54 -43.43
C SER A 620 -10.39 -34.89 -44.08
N ALA A 621 -11.18 -35.17 -45.13
CA ALA A 621 -11.01 -36.32 -45.99
C ALA A 621 -9.57 -36.39 -46.51
N ALA A 622 -9.05 -37.62 -46.51
CA ALA A 622 -7.76 -37.97 -47.04
C ALA A 622 -7.56 -37.47 -48.49
N GLN A 623 -6.49 -36.72 -48.72
CA GLN A 623 -5.71 -36.84 -49.95
C GLN A 623 -4.22 -36.93 -49.57
N SER A 624 -3.75 -38.17 -49.65
CA SER A 624 -2.43 -38.63 -50.07
C SER A 624 -1.23 -37.70 -49.84
N ASP A 625 -0.33 -38.13 -48.94
CA ASP A 625 1.04 -38.37 -49.37
C ASP A 625 1.59 -39.65 -48.74
N GLN A 626 1.86 -40.62 -49.61
CA GLN A 626 2.55 -41.87 -49.28
C GLN A 626 4.05 -41.56 -49.21
N ASN A 627 4.66 -41.73 -48.04
CA ASN A 627 5.96 -42.40 -47.90
C ASN A 627 6.41 -42.39 -46.43
N LEU A 628 6.31 -43.54 -45.76
CA LEU A 628 7.22 -43.95 -44.68
C LEU A 628 7.05 -45.47 -44.44
N PRO A 629 8.14 -46.25 -44.36
CA PRO A 629 8.08 -47.69 -44.23
C PRO A 629 7.70 -48.14 -42.81
N THR A 630 7.01 -49.27 -42.80
CA THR A 630 6.39 -49.95 -41.67
C THR A 630 7.45 -50.56 -40.74
N ARG A 631 7.43 -50.20 -39.45
CA ARG A 631 7.54 -51.10 -38.27
C ARG A 631 7.76 -50.28 -37.00
N MET A 632 6.76 -50.24 -36.12
CA MET A 632 6.93 -50.74 -34.75
C MET A 632 5.57 -50.96 -34.11
N ARG A 633 5.47 -52.12 -33.45
CA ARG A 633 4.29 -52.69 -32.82
C ARG A 633 3.79 -51.82 -31.67
N ARG A 634 2.46 -51.76 -31.54
CA ARG A 634 1.76 -51.35 -30.31
C ARG A 634 2.21 -52.20 -29.11
N PRO A 635 2.22 -51.60 -27.92
CA PRO A 635 1.54 -52.16 -26.75
C PRO A 635 0.47 -51.16 -26.27
N ALA A 636 -0.78 -51.58 -26.23
CA ALA A 636 -1.44 -52.20 -25.07
C ALA A 636 -1.81 -51.15 -24.01
N GLN A 637 -3.09 -50.80 -24.03
CA GLN A 637 -3.80 -50.07 -23.00
C GLN A 637 -3.55 -50.69 -21.61
N SER A 638 -3.14 -49.89 -20.64
CA SER A 638 -3.29 -50.22 -19.22
C SER A 638 -4.21 -49.20 -18.57
N ARG A 639 -5.32 -49.71 -18.06
CA ARG A 639 -6.34 -49.02 -17.28
C ARG A 639 -5.72 -48.35 -16.06
N ILE A 640 -6.15 -47.13 -15.80
CA ILE A 640 -5.90 -46.37 -14.59
C ILE A 640 -6.90 -46.87 -13.52
N TRP A 641 -6.39 -47.16 -12.34
CA TRP A 641 -7.09 -47.05 -11.06
C TRP A 641 -6.33 -46.04 -10.22
#